data_AF-A0A255T7V4-F1
#
_entry.id   AF-A0A255T7V4-F1
#
_cell.length_a   1.000
_cell.length_b   1.000
_cell.length_c   1.000
_cell.angle_alpha   90.00
_cell.angle_beta   90.00
_cell.angle_gamma   90.00
#
_symmetry.space_group_name_H-M   'P 1'
#
loop_
_entity.id
_entity.type
_entity.pdbx_description
1 polymer ?
#
loop_
_entity_poly.entity_id
_entity_poly.type
_entity_poly.pdbx_seq_one_letter_code
_entity_poly.pdbx_strand_id
1 'polypeptide(L)'
;MGNAIRGQFNLNNDYCGKWNYSQQGWETLVYNNLASGRPMLYSGANESQGGHAVVLDGYQASTGLYHFNFGWGGQGDGYFTVDDETGMNGFNSSQAMLANITPKAQNFSARLIVPTLYERTVGTIKAMVTNDATLAQQNFYIYCTYTSNLPKSPSDEDLVTVVAPGDSALVSFSYRPMQTKPLNIFLYDDYGRLLDKATVDVLPTKAALTLNRIDVDASSESTTVNDIKFGHVNNTTANVSVTLTNGEGGSVCQPIIRCSLFSYDPEAGTWSADSTLKSISSLVFNEGETRDTVFQFTRLADGGYYKARMVRIATAGTTTPIVVDIPDSVVYFRTFAPSLAVETEGRHAKVSGKWNSALFTSSAADAYVTTYDMTEVSGVNSQPVAANPNALFYASANVDGLANIIVNDKCDNLVIDANSEFLPLRPFRAARAEFCFPAFEPAKWNVSFLPFPASIPQGMQARLISEIKTTYLVEEQATEIPALTPFCYFSARPNLSSLTATDVDVAADSVVLYESLTPNMSFATVGRTLEQKALLLGEKSSQPFYLLNNAGTEVAPFSVAIESTSSANGIRLYGNITYDRNYTILADSLVSAYTVLAANTDNPAYQQFADSIAAYDLAFSTYKYETATEALAAAKALGVIIAQFLAGELADDTAISGTVAGALADGTVRYYSIDGTPLAAPRRGLIIVRQGNKVRKMMVRN
;
A
#
# COMPACT_ATOMS: atom_id res chain seq x y z
N MET A 1 1.36 -11.18 53.93
CA MET A 1 0.86 -10.28 52.86
C MET A 1 0.31 -11.04 51.66
N GLY A 2 1.07 -11.94 51.03
CA GLY A 2 0.62 -12.70 49.85
C GLY A 2 -0.72 -13.46 50.01
N ASN A 3 -0.97 -14.05 51.18
CA ASN A 3 -2.25 -14.71 51.48
C ASN A 3 -3.45 -13.74 51.47
N ALA A 4 -3.28 -12.51 51.95
CA ALA A 4 -4.34 -11.50 51.93
C ALA A 4 -4.61 -11.04 50.49
N ILE A 5 -3.56 -10.73 49.73
CA ILE A 5 -3.65 -10.37 48.31
C ILE A 5 -4.35 -11.46 47.49
N ARG A 6 -4.02 -12.74 47.75
CA ARG A 6 -4.63 -13.89 47.07
C ARG A 6 -6.06 -14.21 47.50
N GLY A 7 -6.37 -14.08 48.79
CA GLY A 7 -7.65 -14.49 49.36
C GLY A 7 -8.71 -13.38 49.37
N GLN A 8 -8.31 -12.16 49.73
CA GLN A 8 -9.24 -11.04 49.95
C GLN A 8 -9.37 -10.13 48.73
N PHE A 9 -8.33 -10.01 47.90
CA PHE A 9 -8.30 -9.09 46.76
C PHE A 9 -8.33 -9.79 45.39
N ASN A 10 -8.46 -11.12 45.38
CA ASN A 10 -8.55 -11.94 44.16
C ASN A 10 -7.39 -11.72 43.17
N LEU A 11 -6.17 -11.50 43.67
CA LEU A 11 -4.96 -11.35 42.85
C LEU A 11 -4.06 -12.60 42.97
N ASN A 12 -3.40 -12.99 41.89
CA ASN A 12 -2.26 -13.90 41.95
C ASN A 12 -1.03 -13.15 42.48
N ASN A 13 -0.13 -13.88 43.14
CA ASN A 13 1.20 -13.43 43.54
C ASN A 13 2.07 -14.64 43.87
N ASP A 14 3.38 -14.46 43.73
CA ASP A 14 4.40 -15.42 44.13
C ASP A 14 5.28 -14.77 45.20
N TYR A 15 5.39 -15.44 46.36
CA TYR A 15 6.32 -15.01 47.40
C TYR A 15 7.71 -15.56 47.13
N CYS A 16 8.66 -14.66 46.92
CA CYS A 16 10.04 -14.99 46.60
C CYS A 16 10.95 -14.37 47.67
N GLY A 17 11.80 -15.19 48.28
CA GLY A 17 12.87 -14.72 49.17
C GLY A 17 14.20 -14.72 48.43
N LYS A 18 14.99 -13.66 48.56
CA LYS A 18 16.27 -13.51 47.85
C LYS A 18 17.25 -14.66 48.12
N TRP A 19 17.19 -15.25 49.31
CA TRP A 19 18.00 -16.42 49.73
C TRP A 19 17.79 -17.69 48.87
N ASN A 20 16.75 -17.74 48.03
CA ASN A 20 16.51 -18.85 47.11
C ASN A 20 17.06 -18.60 45.70
N TYR A 21 17.68 -17.45 45.45
CA TYR A 21 18.13 -17.03 44.11
C TYR A 21 19.59 -16.58 44.13
N SER A 22 20.30 -16.77 43.02
CA SER A 22 21.54 -16.05 42.78
C SER A 22 21.24 -14.55 42.56
N GLN A 23 22.25 -13.69 42.67
CA GLN A 23 22.10 -12.26 42.37
C GLN A 23 21.47 -12.04 40.99
N GLN A 24 22.03 -12.66 39.96
CA GLN A 24 21.52 -12.56 38.59
C GLN A 24 20.11 -13.13 38.44
N GLY A 25 19.80 -14.24 39.11
CA GLY A 25 18.45 -14.84 39.09
C GLY A 25 17.41 -13.93 39.74
N TRP A 26 17.79 -13.24 40.81
CA TRP A 26 16.96 -12.26 41.50
C TRP A 26 16.69 -11.03 40.64
N GLU A 27 17.74 -10.45 40.05
CA GLU A 27 17.63 -9.32 39.11
C GLU A 27 16.80 -9.67 37.88
N THR A 28 16.98 -10.87 37.34
CA THR A 28 16.18 -11.37 36.20
C THR A 28 14.70 -11.42 36.56
N LEU A 29 14.36 -11.91 37.75
CA LEU A 29 12.98 -11.98 38.22
C LEU A 29 12.36 -10.58 38.40
N VAL A 30 13.13 -9.64 38.96
CA VAL A 30 12.73 -8.23 39.10
C VAL A 30 12.50 -7.58 37.74
N TYR A 31 13.49 -7.66 36.84
CA TYR A 31 13.42 -7.09 35.50
C TYR A 31 12.22 -7.63 34.71
N ASN A 32 11.99 -8.95 34.71
CA ASN A 32 10.90 -9.56 33.94
C ASN A 32 9.51 -9.09 34.40
N ASN A 33 9.32 -8.85 35.70
CA ASN A 33 8.07 -8.30 36.23
C ASN A 33 7.86 -6.86 35.76
N LEU A 34 8.88 -6.01 35.90
CA LEU A 34 8.81 -4.61 35.49
C LEU A 34 8.62 -4.45 33.98
N ALA A 35 9.36 -5.21 33.18
CA ALA A 35 9.21 -5.23 31.72
C ALA A 35 7.81 -5.69 31.29
N SER A 36 7.14 -6.49 32.12
CA SER A 36 5.74 -6.91 31.94
C SER A 36 4.72 -5.91 32.52
N GLY A 37 5.15 -4.72 32.95
CA GLY A 37 4.29 -3.70 33.54
C GLY A 37 3.76 -4.03 34.94
N ARG A 38 4.46 -4.88 35.71
CA ARG A 38 4.01 -5.36 37.02
C ARG A 38 4.93 -4.83 38.13
N PRO A 39 4.51 -3.78 38.86
CA PRO A 39 5.17 -3.39 40.10
C PRO A 39 5.13 -4.51 41.13
N MET A 40 6.15 -4.58 41.96
CA MET A 40 6.28 -5.59 42.99
C MET A 40 6.23 -4.95 44.36
N LEU A 41 5.58 -5.64 45.30
CA LEU A 41 5.79 -5.33 46.71
C LEU A 41 7.12 -5.95 47.12
N TYR A 42 8.07 -5.10 47.51
CA TYR A 42 9.42 -5.50 47.90
C TYR A 42 9.65 -5.19 49.38
N SER A 43 10.47 -5.98 50.05
CA SER A 43 10.77 -5.81 51.47
C SER A 43 12.20 -6.18 51.77
N GLY A 44 12.74 -5.58 52.84
CA GLY A 44 14.08 -5.82 53.33
C GLY A 44 14.26 -5.17 54.70
N ALA A 45 15.38 -5.43 55.34
CA ALA A 45 15.69 -4.93 56.67
C ALA A 45 17.05 -4.24 56.72
N ASN A 46 17.12 -3.19 57.52
CA ASN A 46 18.34 -2.50 57.90
C ASN A 46 18.67 -2.82 59.37
N GLU A 47 19.96 -2.98 59.68
CA GLU A 47 20.42 -3.36 61.02
C GLU A 47 20.01 -2.37 62.12
N SER A 48 19.89 -1.09 61.79
CA SER A 48 19.61 -0.01 62.74
C SER A 48 18.18 0.55 62.66
N GLN A 49 17.52 0.40 61.51
CA GLN A 49 16.20 0.99 61.23
C GLN A 49 15.06 -0.04 61.20
N GLY A 50 15.37 -1.33 61.28
CA GLY A 50 14.38 -2.41 61.24
C GLY A 50 13.94 -2.79 59.83
N GLY A 51 12.82 -3.50 59.72
CA GLY A 51 12.26 -3.95 58.45
C GLY A 51 11.37 -2.90 57.79
N HIS A 52 11.39 -2.84 56.45
CA HIS A 52 10.51 -1.97 55.66
C HIS A 52 9.95 -2.70 54.43
N ALA A 53 8.77 -2.27 53.97
CA ALA A 53 8.12 -2.77 52.77
C ALA A 53 7.76 -1.59 51.86
N VAL A 54 8.12 -1.73 50.59
CA VAL A 54 8.14 -0.65 49.57
C VAL A 54 7.60 -1.18 48.25
N VAL A 55 7.38 -0.29 47.28
CA VAL A 55 7.01 -0.68 45.91
C VAL A 55 8.24 -0.55 45.01
N LEU A 56 8.55 -1.61 44.27
CA LEU A 56 9.56 -1.61 43.22
C LEU A 56 8.82 -1.51 41.88
N ASP A 57 8.92 -0.37 41.20
CA ASP A 57 8.04 0.03 40.08
C ASP A 57 8.77 0.51 38.82
N GLY A 58 10.10 0.47 38.77
CA GLY A 58 10.83 0.88 37.58
C GLY A 58 12.26 0.37 37.52
N TYR A 59 12.90 0.57 36.37
CA TYR A 59 14.32 0.32 36.17
C TYR A 59 14.92 1.37 35.23
N GLN A 60 16.24 1.56 35.31
CA GLN A 60 16.97 2.49 34.46
C GLN A 60 18.03 1.72 33.66
N ALA A 61 17.77 1.51 32.36
CA ALA A 61 18.64 0.72 31.49
C ALA A 61 20.07 1.26 31.38
N SER A 62 20.27 2.58 31.50
CA SER A 62 21.60 3.21 31.41
C SER A 62 22.50 2.93 32.60
N THR A 63 21.94 2.55 33.75
CA THR A 63 22.68 2.34 35.01
C THR A 63 22.49 0.95 35.60
N GLY A 64 21.47 0.21 35.14
CA GLY A 64 21.10 -1.10 35.70
C GLY A 64 20.41 -1.03 37.06
N LEU A 65 20.00 0.16 37.52
CA LEU A 65 19.37 0.36 38.83
C LEU A 65 17.84 0.23 38.77
N TYR A 66 17.22 -0.07 39.92
CA TYR A 66 15.77 -0.24 40.07
C TYR A 66 15.16 0.89 40.88
N HIS A 67 14.02 1.40 40.43
CA HIS A 67 13.28 2.44 41.12
C HIS A 67 12.46 1.85 42.26
N PHE A 68 12.55 2.50 43.42
CA PHE A 68 11.77 2.16 44.62
C PHE A 68 10.95 3.38 45.06
N ASN A 69 9.68 3.14 45.34
CA ASN A 69 8.79 4.05 46.04
C ASN A 69 8.67 3.59 47.51
N PHE A 70 9.20 4.40 48.43
CA PHE A 70 9.28 4.06 49.85
C PHE A 70 7.98 4.27 50.61
N GLY A 71 6.95 4.85 49.97
CA GLY A 71 5.64 5.08 50.57
C GLY A 71 5.60 6.27 51.55
N TRP A 72 6.62 7.15 51.53
CA TRP A 72 6.73 8.32 52.41
C TRP A 72 6.40 9.63 51.70
N GLY A 73 5.43 9.61 50.78
CA GLY A 73 5.02 10.80 50.02
C GLY A 73 6.11 11.33 49.07
N GLY A 74 6.98 10.45 48.56
CA GLY A 74 8.08 10.77 47.65
C GLY A 74 9.44 10.93 48.33
N GLN A 75 9.49 11.03 49.67
CA GLN A 75 10.77 11.10 50.38
C GLN A 75 11.50 9.76 50.30
N GLY A 76 12.71 9.78 49.74
CA GLY A 76 13.57 8.59 49.63
C GLY A 76 13.35 7.78 48.34
N ASP A 77 12.36 8.13 47.53
CA ASP A 77 12.12 7.50 46.24
C ASP A 77 13.31 7.73 45.30
N GLY A 78 13.70 6.70 44.56
CA GLY A 78 14.87 6.77 43.70
C GLY A 78 15.36 5.43 43.20
N TYR A 79 16.50 5.46 42.52
CA TYR A 79 17.11 4.30 41.87
C TYR A 79 18.20 3.67 42.74
N PHE A 80 18.04 2.40 43.07
CA PHE A 80 18.92 1.64 43.96
C PHE A 80 19.22 0.25 43.38
N THR A 81 20.24 -0.43 43.92
CA THR A 81 20.51 -1.84 43.60
C THR A 81 19.54 -2.76 44.35
N VAL A 82 19.57 -4.05 44.01
CA VAL A 82 18.89 -5.14 44.72
C VAL A 82 19.90 -6.17 45.26
N ASP A 83 21.16 -5.76 45.42
CA ASP A 83 22.24 -6.60 45.95
C ASP A 83 22.17 -6.73 47.48
N ASP A 84 23.01 -7.59 48.03
CA ASP A 84 23.10 -7.84 49.48
C ASP A 84 23.98 -6.81 50.22
N GLU A 85 24.57 -5.81 49.54
CA GLU A 85 25.52 -4.86 50.13
C GLU A 85 24.88 -3.48 50.39
N THR A 86 24.15 -2.97 49.41
CA THR A 86 23.57 -1.61 49.37
C THR A 86 22.11 -1.60 48.92
N GLY A 87 21.56 -2.77 48.57
CA GLY A 87 20.22 -2.92 48.03
C GLY A 87 19.13 -2.20 48.81
N MET A 88 18.15 -1.65 48.08
CA MET A 88 17.01 -0.92 48.64
C MET A 88 17.44 0.20 49.62
N ASN A 89 18.49 0.97 49.27
CA ASN A 89 19.01 2.06 50.09
C ASN A 89 19.45 1.62 51.51
N GLY A 90 20.11 0.46 51.60
CA GLY A 90 20.61 -0.09 52.87
C GLY A 90 19.61 -0.92 53.67
N PHE A 91 18.45 -1.25 53.11
CA PHE A 91 17.57 -2.31 53.63
C PHE A 91 17.86 -3.65 52.93
N ASN A 92 19.14 -3.98 52.88
CA ASN A 92 19.73 -5.05 52.06
C ASN A 92 19.70 -6.44 52.72
N SER A 93 19.28 -6.55 53.98
CA SER A 93 19.15 -7.85 54.66
C SER A 93 17.74 -8.44 54.54
N SER A 94 17.63 -9.77 54.56
CA SER A 94 16.34 -10.50 54.52
C SER A 94 15.39 -10.08 53.39
N GLN A 95 15.93 -9.78 52.21
CA GLN A 95 15.16 -9.26 51.08
C GLN A 95 14.15 -10.30 50.57
N ALA A 96 12.91 -9.86 50.33
CA ALA A 96 11.83 -10.67 49.77
C ALA A 96 10.88 -9.81 48.94
N MET A 97 10.19 -10.42 47.98
CA MET A 97 9.17 -9.74 47.17
C MET A 97 7.93 -10.60 46.95
N LEU A 98 6.82 -9.93 46.67
CA LEU A 98 5.67 -10.52 45.99
C LEU A 98 5.77 -10.17 44.50
N ALA A 99 6.17 -11.16 43.71
CA ALA A 99 6.24 -11.08 42.26
C ALA A 99 4.91 -11.52 41.63
N ASN A 100 4.77 -11.27 40.32
CA ASN A 100 3.64 -11.70 39.49
C ASN A 100 2.27 -11.26 40.04
N ILE A 101 2.21 -10.10 40.67
CA ILE A 101 0.97 -9.52 41.18
C ILE A 101 0.06 -9.21 39.99
N THR A 102 -1.03 -9.97 39.84
CA THR A 102 -1.95 -9.86 38.71
C THR A 102 -3.38 -10.20 39.13
N PRO A 103 -4.41 -9.59 38.54
CA PRO A 103 -5.79 -10.06 38.70
C PRO A 103 -5.93 -11.56 38.35
N LYS A 104 -6.66 -12.33 39.18
CA LYS A 104 -7.01 -13.72 38.84
C LYS A 104 -7.96 -13.83 37.65
N ALA A 105 -8.75 -12.77 37.43
CA ALA A 105 -9.59 -12.62 36.26
C ALA A 105 -9.33 -11.21 35.71
N GLN A 106 -8.79 -11.14 34.49
CA GLN A 106 -8.62 -9.88 33.78
C GLN A 106 -9.96 -9.45 33.19
N ASN A 107 -10.23 -8.15 33.18
CA ASN A 107 -11.47 -7.59 32.67
C ASN A 107 -11.35 -7.27 31.18
N PHE A 108 -11.52 -8.26 30.32
CA PHE A 108 -11.64 -8.03 28.89
C PHE A 108 -12.84 -8.78 28.33
N SER A 109 -13.37 -8.28 27.21
CA SER A 109 -14.52 -8.84 26.51
C SER A 109 -14.15 -9.12 25.07
N ALA A 110 -14.81 -10.11 24.46
CA ALA A 110 -14.66 -10.39 23.05
C ALA A 110 -16.01 -10.66 22.42
N ARG A 111 -16.12 -10.37 21.12
CA ARG A 111 -17.29 -10.69 20.32
C ARG A 111 -16.86 -11.34 19.01
N LEU A 112 -17.34 -12.55 18.76
CA LEU A 112 -17.20 -13.24 17.49
C LEU A 112 -17.97 -12.50 16.39
N ILE A 113 -17.28 -12.30 15.28
CA ILE A 113 -17.81 -11.78 14.03
C ILE A 113 -17.64 -12.89 13.01
N VAL A 114 -18.67 -13.73 12.92
CA VAL A 114 -18.64 -14.93 12.07
C VAL A 114 -19.27 -14.59 10.72
N PRO A 115 -18.55 -14.76 9.59
CA PRO A 115 -19.13 -14.58 8.28
C PRO A 115 -20.04 -15.76 7.92
N THR A 116 -20.72 -15.68 6.78
CA THR A 116 -21.30 -16.87 6.16
C THR A 116 -20.18 -17.86 5.82
N LEU A 117 -20.30 -19.09 6.31
CA LEU A 117 -19.34 -20.16 6.06
C LEU A 117 -19.90 -21.15 5.05
N TYR A 118 -19.02 -21.65 4.18
CA TYR A 118 -19.36 -22.61 3.13
C TYR A 118 -18.59 -23.91 3.33
N GLU A 119 -19.26 -25.04 3.08
CA GLU A 119 -18.66 -26.36 3.17
C GLU A 119 -17.40 -26.45 2.27
N ARG A 120 -16.34 -27.06 2.82
CA ARG A 120 -15.04 -27.31 2.19
C ARG A 120 -14.33 -26.07 1.63
N THR A 121 -14.70 -24.89 2.11
CA THR A 121 -14.08 -23.61 1.74
C THR A 121 -13.47 -22.98 2.97
N VAL A 122 -12.22 -22.53 2.89
CA VAL A 122 -11.60 -21.76 4.00
C VAL A 122 -12.33 -20.42 4.14
N GLY A 123 -12.83 -20.12 5.34
CA GLY A 123 -13.41 -18.83 5.71
C GLY A 123 -12.64 -18.17 6.85
N THR A 124 -12.71 -16.84 6.92
CA THR A 124 -12.05 -16.04 7.97
C THR A 124 -13.05 -15.65 9.04
N ILE A 125 -12.94 -16.26 10.22
CA ILE A 125 -13.69 -15.90 11.41
C ILE A 125 -12.91 -14.80 12.13
N LYS A 126 -13.58 -13.72 12.54
CA LYS A 126 -12.93 -12.64 13.30
C LYS A 126 -13.49 -12.57 14.71
N ALA A 127 -12.76 -11.96 15.63
CA ALA A 127 -13.32 -11.49 16.88
C ALA A 127 -12.81 -10.08 17.18
N MET A 128 -13.72 -9.22 17.63
CA MET A 128 -13.33 -7.94 18.23
C MET A 128 -13.05 -8.20 19.71
N VAL A 129 -11.83 -7.93 20.15
CA VAL A 129 -11.41 -8.06 21.55
C VAL A 129 -11.22 -6.66 22.12
N THR A 130 -11.84 -6.37 23.25
CA THR A 130 -11.70 -5.11 23.98
C THR A 130 -11.06 -5.40 25.33
N ASN A 131 -9.94 -4.74 25.61
CA ASN A 131 -9.16 -4.95 26.82
C ASN A 131 -9.37 -3.83 27.84
N ASP A 132 -10.34 -3.99 28.74
CA ASP A 132 -10.56 -3.08 29.88
C ASP A 132 -9.72 -3.46 31.11
N ALA A 133 -8.70 -4.32 30.94
CA ALA A 133 -7.82 -4.76 32.01
C ALA A 133 -6.55 -3.91 32.10
N THR A 134 -5.74 -4.15 33.13
CA THR A 134 -4.50 -3.37 33.38
C THR A 134 -3.27 -3.95 32.69
N LEU A 135 -3.37 -5.13 32.06
CA LEU A 135 -2.28 -5.80 31.36
C LEU A 135 -2.69 -6.05 29.91
N ALA A 136 -1.70 -6.04 29.02
CA ALA A 136 -1.94 -6.43 27.63
C ALA A 136 -2.38 -7.90 27.53
N GLN A 137 -3.25 -8.20 26.56
CA GLN A 137 -3.76 -9.54 26.30
C GLN A 137 -3.26 -10.05 24.95
N GLN A 138 -2.91 -11.33 24.90
CA GLN A 138 -2.45 -12.04 23.70
C GLN A 138 -2.89 -13.51 23.79
N ASN A 139 -2.63 -14.31 22.74
CA ASN A 139 -2.95 -15.73 22.64
C ASN A 139 -4.46 -16.02 22.70
N PHE A 140 -5.09 -16.02 21.53
CA PHE A 140 -6.50 -16.32 21.35
C PHE A 140 -6.68 -17.59 20.54
N TYR A 141 -7.68 -18.39 20.90
CA TYR A 141 -7.89 -19.72 20.33
C TYR A 141 -9.35 -19.89 19.93
N ILE A 142 -9.59 -20.37 18.71
CA ILE A 142 -10.93 -20.79 18.31
C ILE A 142 -11.05 -22.31 18.28
N TYR A 143 -12.22 -22.79 18.66
CA TYR A 143 -12.59 -24.19 18.61
C TYR A 143 -13.89 -24.33 17.83
N CYS A 144 -13.83 -25.04 16.71
CA CYS A 144 -14.96 -25.26 15.82
C CYS A 144 -15.40 -26.73 15.86
N THR A 145 -16.68 -26.99 16.10
CA THR A 145 -17.20 -28.36 16.28
C THR A 145 -18.66 -28.48 15.85
N TYR A 146 -19.02 -29.60 15.24
CA TYR A 146 -20.41 -29.94 14.88
C TYR A 146 -21.16 -30.64 16.03
N THR A 147 -20.54 -30.74 17.20
CA THR A 147 -21.13 -31.35 18.40
C THR A 147 -21.16 -30.33 19.53
N SER A 148 -21.81 -30.68 20.64
CA SER A 148 -21.78 -29.86 21.86
C SER A 148 -20.45 -29.95 22.63
N ASN A 149 -19.54 -30.83 22.22
CA ASN A 149 -18.29 -31.07 22.94
C ASN A 149 -17.15 -30.23 22.37
N LEU A 150 -16.43 -29.55 23.25
CA LEU A 150 -15.23 -28.81 22.90
C LEU A 150 -14.12 -29.78 22.45
N PRO A 151 -13.50 -29.57 21.27
CA PRO A 151 -12.32 -30.32 20.82
C PRO A 151 -11.14 -30.21 21.79
N LYS A 152 -10.25 -31.22 21.78
CA LYS A 152 -9.03 -31.23 22.60
C LYS A 152 -7.99 -30.19 22.18
N SER A 153 -8.01 -29.78 20.92
CA SER A 153 -7.04 -28.86 20.32
C SER A 153 -7.80 -27.75 19.60
N PRO A 154 -7.25 -26.52 19.59
CA PRO A 154 -7.85 -25.42 18.85
C PRO A 154 -7.93 -25.75 17.36
N SER A 155 -8.96 -25.21 16.71
CA SER A 155 -9.11 -25.27 15.26
C SER A 155 -8.21 -24.24 14.56
N ASP A 156 -7.94 -23.12 15.22
CA ASP A 156 -6.94 -22.12 14.82
C ASP A 156 -6.60 -21.21 16.02
N GLU A 157 -5.52 -20.44 15.91
CA GLU A 157 -4.99 -19.58 16.97
C GLU A 157 -4.39 -18.26 16.45
N ASP A 158 -4.50 -17.20 17.25
CA ASP A 158 -3.83 -15.92 17.05
C ASP A 158 -2.90 -15.67 18.24
N LEU A 159 -1.60 -15.84 18.00
CA LEU A 159 -0.54 -15.69 19.00
C LEU A 159 0.24 -14.38 18.84
N VAL A 160 -0.14 -13.53 17.88
CA VAL A 160 0.65 -12.37 17.47
C VAL A 160 -0.03 -11.07 17.90
N THR A 161 -1.36 -11.03 17.89
CA THR A 161 -2.09 -9.82 18.24
C THR A 161 -1.99 -9.53 19.74
N VAL A 162 -1.41 -8.39 20.07
CA VAL A 162 -1.33 -7.86 21.44
C VAL A 162 -2.35 -6.73 21.58
N VAL A 163 -3.31 -6.88 22.50
CA VAL A 163 -4.32 -5.88 22.81
C VAL A 163 -3.92 -5.15 24.07
N ALA A 164 -3.46 -3.90 23.95
CA ALA A 164 -3.02 -3.10 25.09
C ALA A 164 -4.21 -2.69 26.01
N PRO A 165 -3.94 -2.34 27.29
CA PRO A 165 -4.95 -1.79 28.19
C PRO A 165 -5.69 -0.58 27.60
N GLY A 166 -7.02 -0.61 27.61
CA GLY A 166 -7.89 0.44 27.08
C GLY A 166 -8.16 0.37 25.57
N ASP A 167 -7.50 -0.55 24.85
CA ASP A 167 -7.62 -0.69 23.41
C ASP A 167 -8.59 -1.80 22.98
N SER A 168 -8.91 -1.80 21.68
CA SER A 168 -9.61 -2.88 21.02
C SER A 168 -8.88 -3.31 19.75
N ALA A 169 -8.90 -4.61 19.45
CA ALA A 169 -8.26 -5.17 18.26
C ALA A 169 -9.13 -6.25 17.60
N LEU A 170 -8.96 -6.39 16.28
CA LEU A 170 -9.53 -7.49 15.52
C LEU A 170 -8.52 -8.63 15.44
N VAL A 171 -8.87 -9.77 16.03
CA VAL A 171 -8.15 -11.04 15.84
C VAL A 171 -8.83 -11.85 14.73
N SER A 172 -8.04 -12.58 13.94
CA SER A 172 -8.53 -13.30 12.76
C SER A 172 -8.09 -14.76 12.78
N PHE A 173 -9.02 -15.64 12.42
CA PHE A 173 -8.84 -17.08 12.41
C PHE A 173 -9.35 -17.67 11.09
N SER A 174 -8.70 -18.72 10.61
CA SER A 174 -9.06 -19.46 9.41
C SER A 174 -9.67 -20.80 9.79
N TYR A 175 -10.86 -21.09 9.25
CA TYR A 175 -11.49 -22.39 9.43
C TYR A 175 -12.07 -22.92 8.12
N ARG A 176 -11.93 -24.23 7.88
CA ARG A 176 -12.49 -24.93 6.72
C ARG A 176 -13.58 -25.90 7.18
N PRO A 177 -14.87 -25.54 7.08
CA PRO A 177 -15.95 -26.46 7.39
C PRO A 177 -15.92 -27.69 6.48
N MET A 178 -16.42 -28.82 6.96
CA MET A 178 -16.38 -30.11 6.25
C MET A 178 -17.77 -30.70 6.00
N GLN A 179 -18.81 -30.09 6.57
CA GLN A 179 -20.19 -30.57 6.51
C GLN A 179 -21.16 -29.38 6.47
N THR A 180 -22.29 -29.55 5.78
CA THR A 180 -23.44 -28.64 5.79
C THR A 180 -24.32 -28.85 7.02
N LYS A 181 -23.81 -28.44 8.18
CA LYS A 181 -24.48 -28.56 9.48
C LYS A 181 -24.22 -27.31 10.33
N PRO A 182 -25.05 -27.04 11.35
CA PRO A 182 -24.74 -26.03 12.35
C PRO A 182 -23.35 -26.28 12.96
N LEU A 183 -22.51 -25.25 12.92
CA LEU A 183 -21.16 -25.24 13.46
C LEU A 183 -21.12 -24.40 14.73
N ASN A 184 -20.71 -25.01 15.84
CA ASN A 184 -20.44 -24.30 17.08
C ASN A 184 -19.00 -23.78 17.06
N ILE A 185 -18.84 -22.51 17.37
CA ILE A 185 -17.56 -21.80 17.42
C ILE A 185 -17.40 -21.27 18.84
N PHE A 186 -16.30 -21.61 19.49
CA PHE A 186 -15.95 -21.13 20.81
C PHE A 186 -14.63 -20.38 20.76
N LEU A 187 -14.59 -19.18 21.34
CA LEU A 187 -13.40 -18.36 21.47
C LEU A 187 -12.89 -18.43 22.91
N TYR A 188 -11.62 -18.76 23.06
CA TYR A 188 -10.94 -18.89 24.35
C TYR A 188 -9.68 -18.02 24.41
N ASP A 189 -9.30 -17.65 25.63
CA ASP A 189 -7.97 -17.09 25.93
C ASP A 189 -6.97 -18.19 26.33
N ASP A 190 -5.72 -17.79 26.55
CA ASP A 190 -4.61 -18.64 27.02
C ASP A 190 -4.81 -19.25 28.41
N TYR A 191 -5.74 -18.72 29.20
CA TYR A 191 -6.06 -19.22 30.53
C TYR A 191 -7.22 -20.23 30.51
N GLY A 192 -7.73 -20.58 29.32
CA GLY A 192 -8.84 -21.51 29.15
C GLY A 192 -10.19 -20.91 29.54
N ARG A 193 -10.32 -19.58 29.59
CA ARG A 193 -11.60 -18.89 29.79
C ARG A 193 -12.33 -18.73 28.46
N LEU A 194 -13.61 -19.10 28.43
CA LEU A 194 -14.49 -18.83 27.31
C LEU A 194 -14.79 -17.32 27.23
N LEU A 195 -14.47 -16.71 26.09
CA LEU A 195 -14.69 -15.28 25.85
C LEU A 195 -16.01 -15.03 25.11
N ASP A 196 -16.28 -15.82 24.08
CA ASP A 196 -17.53 -15.76 23.33
C ASP A 196 -17.83 -17.11 22.65
N LYS A 197 -19.09 -17.33 22.27
CA LYS A 197 -19.51 -18.48 21.48
C LYS A 197 -20.60 -18.11 20.48
N ALA A 198 -20.56 -18.75 19.32
CA ALA A 198 -21.58 -18.61 18.29
C ALA A 198 -21.93 -19.96 17.67
N THR A 199 -23.14 -20.07 17.14
CA THR A 199 -23.54 -21.18 16.28
C THR A 199 -23.98 -20.60 14.96
N VAL A 200 -23.43 -21.10 13.86
CA VAL A 200 -23.77 -20.65 12.49
C VAL A 200 -24.09 -21.83 11.60
N ASP A 201 -25.00 -21.64 10.66
CA ASP A 201 -25.29 -22.64 9.63
C ASP A 201 -24.22 -22.59 8.55
N VAL A 202 -23.58 -23.74 8.28
CA VAL A 202 -22.65 -23.89 7.16
C VAL A 202 -23.45 -24.20 5.90
N LEU A 203 -23.31 -23.34 4.89
CA LEU A 203 -24.01 -23.46 3.62
C LEU A 203 -23.30 -24.44 2.67
N PRO A 204 -24.05 -25.13 1.78
CA PRO A 204 -23.45 -25.94 0.73
C PRO A 204 -22.64 -25.10 -0.23
N THR A 205 -21.59 -25.68 -0.79
CA THR A 205 -20.80 -25.04 -1.85
C THR A 205 -21.24 -25.52 -3.24
N LYS A 206 -21.26 -24.61 -4.21
CA LYS A 206 -21.57 -24.88 -5.62
C LYS A 206 -20.62 -24.10 -6.52
N ALA A 207 -19.82 -24.81 -7.31
CA ALA A 207 -18.93 -24.19 -8.28
C ALA A 207 -19.65 -24.04 -9.63
N ALA A 208 -19.75 -22.82 -10.16
CA ALA A 208 -20.30 -22.50 -11.47
C ALA A 208 -19.19 -21.91 -12.37
N LEU A 209 -18.13 -22.68 -12.59
CA LEU A 209 -16.92 -22.16 -13.22
C LEU A 209 -17.05 -22.08 -14.75
N THR A 210 -16.63 -20.95 -15.30
CA THR A 210 -16.42 -20.74 -16.74
C THR A 210 -14.94 -20.44 -16.99
N LEU A 211 -14.36 -21.10 -17.99
CA LEU A 211 -13.00 -20.81 -18.48
C LEU A 211 -13.06 -19.65 -19.47
N ASN A 212 -12.48 -18.51 -19.08
CA ASN A 212 -12.46 -17.30 -19.92
C ASN A 212 -11.20 -17.21 -20.78
N ARG A 213 -10.08 -17.76 -20.30
CA ARG A 213 -8.80 -17.75 -21.00
C ARG A 213 -7.96 -18.92 -20.58
N ILE A 214 -7.20 -19.48 -21.52
CA ILE A 214 -6.06 -20.34 -21.28
C ILE A 214 -4.91 -19.86 -22.16
N ASP A 215 -3.71 -19.80 -21.59
CA ASP A 215 -2.51 -19.35 -22.28
C ASP A 215 -1.28 -20.10 -21.75
N VAL A 216 -0.15 -19.96 -22.44
CA VAL A 216 1.16 -20.46 -22.01
C VAL A 216 2.20 -19.36 -22.19
N ASP A 217 3.25 -19.38 -21.38
CA ASP A 217 4.37 -18.43 -21.40
C ASP A 217 5.29 -18.58 -22.62
N ALA A 218 4.71 -18.68 -23.82
CA ALA A 218 5.41 -18.69 -25.08
C ALA A 218 5.83 -17.28 -25.52
N SER A 219 6.95 -17.19 -26.24
CA SER A 219 7.41 -15.99 -26.93
C SER A 219 6.56 -15.70 -28.19
N SER A 220 6.86 -14.62 -28.92
CA SER A 220 6.22 -14.38 -30.23
C SER A 220 6.64 -15.37 -31.33
N GLU A 221 7.63 -16.23 -31.07
CA GLU A 221 8.09 -17.26 -32.01
C GLU A 221 7.20 -18.50 -31.98
N SER A 222 7.07 -19.18 -33.12
CA SER A 222 6.32 -20.43 -33.22
C SER A 222 6.85 -21.34 -34.33
N THR A 223 6.53 -22.63 -34.24
CA THR A 223 6.78 -23.61 -35.31
C THR A 223 5.48 -24.29 -35.68
N THR A 224 5.22 -24.47 -36.97
CA THR A 224 4.07 -25.24 -37.45
C THR A 224 4.52 -26.62 -37.90
N VAL A 225 3.88 -27.67 -37.37
CA VAL A 225 4.12 -29.07 -37.75
C VAL A 225 2.76 -29.76 -37.87
N ASN A 226 2.53 -30.50 -38.95
CA ASN A 226 1.28 -31.22 -39.22
C ASN A 226 0.03 -30.33 -39.00
N ASP A 227 0.07 -29.10 -39.55
CA ASP A 227 -0.98 -28.07 -39.44
C ASP A 227 -1.29 -27.57 -38.01
N ILE A 228 -0.45 -27.90 -37.03
CA ILE A 228 -0.55 -27.39 -35.65
C ILE A 228 0.54 -26.35 -35.43
N LYS A 229 0.13 -25.14 -35.03
CA LYS A 229 1.04 -24.05 -34.66
C LYS A 229 1.41 -24.17 -33.17
N PHE A 230 2.69 -24.39 -32.88
CA PHE A 230 3.23 -24.49 -31.52
C PHE A 230 3.98 -23.21 -31.15
N GLY A 231 3.55 -22.49 -30.11
CA GLY A 231 4.29 -21.36 -29.55
C GLY A 231 5.60 -21.80 -28.88
N HIS A 232 6.64 -20.97 -28.92
CA HIS A 232 7.94 -21.32 -28.35
C HIS A 232 8.03 -20.93 -26.87
N VAL A 233 8.12 -21.92 -25.99
CA VAL A 233 8.42 -21.73 -24.57
C VAL A 233 9.92 -21.89 -24.39
N ASN A 234 10.65 -20.78 -24.21
CA ASN A 234 12.11 -20.79 -24.06
C ASN A 234 12.55 -21.18 -22.64
N ASN A 235 11.98 -22.27 -22.13
CA ASN A 235 12.27 -22.87 -20.84
C ASN A 235 11.81 -24.35 -20.85
N THR A 236 12.45 -25.20 -20.04
CA THR A 236 12.01 -26.59 -19.79
C THR A 236 10.91 -26.67 -18.71
N THR A 237 10.43 -25.52 -18.26
CA THR A 237 9.23 -25.35 -17.45
C THR A 237 8.23 -24.49 -18.21
N ALA A 238 7.00 -24.98 -18.37
CA ALA A 238 5.91 -24.26 -18.99
C ALA A 238 4.88 -23.83 -17.93
N ASN A 239 4.52 -22.56 -17.94
CA ASN A 239 3.50 -21.98 -17.07
C ASN A 239 2.21 -21.79 -17.86
N VAL A 240 1.24 -22.68 -17.65
CA VAL A 240 -0.07 -22.62 -18.32
C VAL A 240 -1.00 -21.77 -17.46
N SER A 241 -1.26 -20.55 -17.91
CA SER A 241 -2.12 -19.59 -17.21
C SER A 241 -3.57 -19.79 -17.60
N VAL A 242 -4.50 -19.69 -16.65
CA VAL A 242 -5.94 -19.74 -16.91
C VAL A 242 -6.67 -18.66 -16.13
N THR A 243 -7.73 -18.14 -16.73
CA THR A 243 -8.68 -17.21 -16.10
C THR A 243 -10.02 -17.92 -15.94
N LEU A 244 -10.52 -17.99 -14.72
CA LEU A 244 -11.78 -18.65 -14.38
C LEU A 244 -12.73 -17.67 -13.68
N THR A 245 -14.00 -17.67 -14.08
CA THR A 245 -15.07 -16.96 -13.35
C THR A 245 -15.99 -17.96 -12.69
N ASN A 246 -16.34 -17.71 -11.43
CA ASN A 246 -17.45 -18.39 -10.79
C ASN A 246 -18.73 -17.58 -11.05
N GLY A 247 -19.50 -18.00 -12.05
CA GLY A 247 -20.63 -17.23 -12.57
C GLY A 247 -21.88 -17.28 -11.70
N GLU A 248 -22.95 -16.70 -12.24
CA GLU A 248 -24.27 -16.63 -11.61
C GLU A 248 -24.79 -18.02 -11.21
N GLY A 249 -25.32 -18.12 -9.98
CA GLY A 249 -25.82 -19.37 -9.43
C GLY A 249 -24.72 -20.31 -8.92
N GLY A 250 -23.46 -19.86 -8.92
CA GLY A 250 -22.42 -20.39 -8.05
C GLY A 250 -22.60 -19.90 -6.61
N SER A 251 -21.85 -20.48 -5.67
CA SER A 251 -21.69 -19.94 -4.32
C SER A 251 -20.21 -19.68 -4.06
N VAL A 252 -19.87 -19.18 -2.88
CA VAL A 252 -18.47 -19.23 -2.45
C VAL A 252 -18.00 -20.68 -2.48
N CYS A 253 -16.87 -20.93 -3.14
CA CYS A 253 -16.35 -22.28 -3.33
C CYS A 253 -14.82 -22.32 -3.39
N GLN A 254 -14.25 -23.44 -2.98
CA GLN A 254 -12.82 -23.74 -3.09
C GLN A 254 -12.59 -25.02 -3.90
N PRO A 255 -12.76 -24.97 -5.23
CA PRO A 255 -12.76 -26.16 -6.08
C PRO A 255 -11.36 -26.72 -6.31
N ILE A 256 -11.27 -28.03 -6.50
CA ILE A 256 -10.12 -28.68 -7.11
C ILE A 256 -10.27 -28.57 -8.63
N ILE A 257 -9.38 -27.82 -9.26
CA ILE A 257 -9.29 -27.65 -10.71
C ILE A 257 -8.01 -28.30 -11.24
N ARG A 258 -8.03 -28.76 -12.50
CA ARG A 258 -6.93 -29.56 -13.06
C ARG A 258 -6.61 -29.20 -14.50
N CYS A 259 -5.34 -29.34 -14.87
CA CYS A 259 -4.84 -29.18 -16.23
C CYS A 259 -4.06 -30.43 -16.64
N SER A 260 -4.31 -30.92 -17.86
CA SER A 260 -3.64 -32.08 -18.46
C SER A 260 -2.67 -31.64 -19.56
N LEU A 261 -1.47 -32.20 -19.54
CA LEU A 261 -0.42 -32.01 -20.54
C LEU A 261 -0.16 -33.31 -21.30
N PHE A 262 -0.12 -33.24 -22.62
CA PHE A 262 0.19 -34.38 -23.51
C PHE A 262 1.42 -34.03 -24.36
N SER A 263 2.30 -35.01 -24.61
CA SER A 263 3.40 -34.84 -25.57
C SER A 263 2.95 -35.25 -26.98
N TYR A 264 3.61 -34.66 -27.98
CA TYR A 264 3.36 -34.93 -29.39
C TYR A 264 4.61 -35.51 -30.06
N ASP A 265 4.41 -36.57 -30.84
CA ASP A 265 5.40 -37.12 -31.74
C ASP A 265 5.18 -36.52 -33.14
N PRO A 266 6.07 -35.62 -33.61
CA PRO A 266 5.91 -34.97 -34.91
C PRO A 266 6.17 -35.92 -36.09
N GLU A 267 6.97 -36.98 -35.91
CA GLU A 267 7.28 -37.95 -36.96
C GLU A 267 6.11 -38.91 -37.18
N ALA A 268 5.54 -39.41 -36.09
CA ALA A 268 4.36 -40.28 -36.14
C ALA A 268 3.04 -39.50 -36.33
N GLY A 269 3.04 -38.20 -36.06
CA GLY A 269 1.84 -37.36 -36.11
C GLY A 269 0.82 -37.66 -35.01
N THR A 270 1.25 -38.22 -33.88
CA THR A 270 0.36 -38.72 -32.81
C THR A 270 0.61 -38.07 -31.46
N TRP A 271 -0.43 -38.04 -30.62
CA TRP A 271 -0.36 -37.57 -29.23
C TRP A 271 -0.15 -38.75 -28.28
N SER A 272 0.56 -38.53 -27.17
CA SER A 272 0.69 -39.51 -26.10
C SER A 272 -0.69 -39.94 -25.57
N ALA A 273 -0.83 -41.23 -25.25
CA ALA A 273 -2.03 -41.76 -24.60
C ALA A 273 -2.15 -41.25 -23.16
N ASP A 274 -1.01 -41.21 -22.45
CA ASP A 274 -0.91 -40.70 -21.08
C ASP A 274 -0.75 -39.18 -21.05
N SER A 275 -1.25 -38.56 -19.97
CA SER A 275 -1.11 -37.14 -19.70
C SER A 275 -0.48 -36.88 -18.34
N THR A 276 0.37 -35.87 -18.25
CA THR A 276 0.79 -35.32 -16.95
C THR A 276 -0.31 -34.42 -16.42
N LEU A 277 -0.73 -34.64 -15.17
CA LEU A 277 -1.83 -33.91 -14.55
C LEU A 277 -1.33 -32.99 -13.43
N LYS A 278 -1.75 -31.73 -13.44
CA LYS A 278 -1.54 -30.76 -12.36
C LYS A 278 -2.88 -30.34 -11.76
N SER A 279 -2.92 -30.19 -10.43
CA SER A 279 -4.13 -29.85 -9.69
C SER A 279 -3.87 -28.64 -8.79
N ILE A 280 -4.86 -27.74 -8.70
CA ILE A 280 -4.87 -26.61 -7.77
C ILE A 280 -6.13 -26.71 -6.93
N SER A 281 -5.99 -26.55 -5.61
CA SER A 281 -7.09 -26.68 -4.63
C SER A 281 -7.10 -25.58 -3.57
N SER A 282 -6.22 -24.60 -3.70
CA SER A 282 -6.06 -23.49 -2.76
C SER A 282 -6.95 -22.29 -3.07
N LEU A 283 -7.41 -22.13 -4.32
CA LEU A 283 -8.18 -20.97 -4.76
C LEU A 283 -9.61 -20.97 -4.23
N VAL A 284 -9.99 -19.87 -3.58
CA VAL A 284 -11.37 -19.56 -3.21
C VAL A 284 -11.94 -18.59 -4.24
N PHE A 285 -13.17 -18.84 -4.67
CA PHE A 285 -13.96 -18.00 -5.56
C PHE A 285 -15.24 -17.58 -4.85
N ASN A 286 -15.53 -16.29 -4.84
CA ASN A 286 -16.86 -15.75 -4.54
C ASN A 286 -17.75 -15.86 -5.78
N GLU A 287 -19.07 -15.68 -5.61
CA GLU A 287 -19.98 -15.56 -6.76
C GLU A 287 -19.65 -14.28 -7.55
N GLY A 288 -19.62 -14.38 -8.88
CA GLY A 288 -19.22 -13.31 -9.79
C GLY A 288 -17.71 -13.06 -9.88
N GLU A 289 -16.89 -13.68 -9.02
CA GLU A 289 -15.45 -13.42 -8.99
C GLU A 289 -14.74 -14.08 -10.17
N THR A 290 -13.84 -13.31 -10.78
CA THR A 290 -12.89 -13.79 -11.79
C THR A 290 -11.49 -13.84 -11.20
N ARG A 291 -10.80 -14.98 -11.35
CA ARG A 291 -9.43 -15.15 -10.87
C ARG A 291 -8.55 -15.81 -11.91
N ASP A 292 -7.28 -15.41 -11.88
CA ASP A 292 -6.20 -16.04 -12.64
C ASP A 292 -5.46 -17.07 -11.81
N THR A 293 -4.93 -18.10 -12.47
CA THR A 293 -4.02 -19.06 -11.86
C THR A 293 -3.11 -19.73 -12.88
N VAL A 294 -2.04 -20.39 -12.41
CA VAL A 294 -1.00 -20.97 -13.26
C VAL A 294 -0.77 -22.44 -12.90
N PHE A 295 -0.84 -23.31 -13.90
CA PHE A 295 -0.39 -24.69 -13.81
C PHE A 295 1.04 -24.81 -14.33
N GLN A 296 1.97 -25.09 -13.43
CA GLN A 296 3.38 -25.23 -13.78
C GLN A 296 3.75 -26.69 -14.10
N PHE A 297 4.27 -26.91 -15.30
CA PHE A 297 4.80 -28.19 -15.76
C PHE A 297 6.32 -28.09 -15.91
N THR A 298 7.06 -28.79 -15.06
CA THR A 298 8.53 -28.75 -15.01
C THR A 298 9.16 -29.97 -15.66
N ARG A 299 10.46 -29.91 -15.97
CA ARG A 299 11.26 -31.02 -16.52
C ARG A 299 10.75 -31.52 -17.88
N LEU A 300 10.30 -30.59 -18.72
CA LEU A 300 9.93 -30.89 -20.11
C LEU A 300 11.19 -31.06 -20.97
N ALA A 301 11.07 -31.84 -22.05
CA ALA A 301 12.20 -32.16 -22.91
C ALA A 301 12.57 -30.94 -23.77
N ASP A 302 13.88 -30.70 -23.94
CA ASP A 302 14.35 -29.70 -24.91
C ASP A 302 13.91 -30.10 -26.33
N GLY A 303 13.32 -29.15 -27.06
CA GLY A 303 12.73 -29.36 -28.37
C GLY A 303 11.40 -30.11 -28.40
N GLY A 304 10.84 -30.51 -27.25
CA GLY A 304 9.61 -31.31 -27.15
C GLY A 304 8.35 -30.54 -27.51
N TYR A 305 7.36 -31.23 -28.09
CA TYR A 305 6.07 -30.68 -28.51
C TYR A 305 4.96 -31.10 -27.55
N TYR A 306 4.08 -30.15 -27.19
CA TYR A 306 3.06 -30.36 -26.16
C TYR A 306 1.73 -29.67 -26.47
N LYS A 307 0.67 -30.18 -25.87
CA LYS A 307 -0.59 -29.46 -25.67
C LYS A 307 -1.01 -29.51 -24.22
N ALA A 308 -1.53 -28.39 -23.71
CA ALA A 308 -2.17 -28.33 -22.41
C ALA A 308 -3.65 -27.97 -22.56
N ARG A 309 -4.51 -28.58 -21.74
CA ARG A 309 -5.93 -28.26 -21.68
C ARG A 309 -6.47 -28.42 -20.27
N MET A 310 -7.45 -27.58 -19.94
CA MET A 310 -8.20 -27.75 -18.70
C MET A 310 -9.01 -29.04 -18.70
N VAL A 311 -8.98 -29.76 -17.59
CA VAL A 311 -9.95 -30.82 -17.32
C VAL A 311 -11.28 -30.14 -17.04
N ARG A 312 -12.33 -30.46 -17.81
CA ARG A 312 -13.62 -29.75 -17.78
C ARG A 312 -14.52 -30.11 -16.59
N ILE A 313 -13.92 -30.43 -15.46
CA ILE A 313 -14.63 -30.71 -14.20
C ILE A 313 -13.92 -30.02 -13.03
N ALA A 314 -14.71 -29.45 -12.14
CA ALA A 314 -14.29 -28.90 -10.87
C ALA A 314 -14.90 -29.73 -9.73
N THR A 315 -14.17 -29.89 -8.62
CA THR A 315 -14.66 -30.62 -7.44
C THR A 315 -14.66 -29.73 -6.20
N ALA A 316 -15.85 -29.36 -5.71
CA ALA A 316 -16.06 -28.61 -4.48
C ALA A 316 -17.20 -29.28 -3.70
N GLY A 317 -16.89 -30.32 -2.91
CA GLY A 317 -17.91 -31.19 -2.30
C GLY A 317 -18.59 -32.12 -3.32
N THR A 318 -19.17 -31.55 -4.37
CA THR A 318 -19.69 -32.24 -5.55
C THR A 318 -18.83 -31.96 -6.78
N THR A 319 -18.94 -32.82 -7.80
CA THR A 319 -18.27 -32.63 -9.09
C THR A 319 -19.21 -31.88 -10.04
N THR A 320 -18.74 -30.79 -10.60
CA THR A 320 -19.49 -29.92 -11.53
C THR A 320 -18.70 -29.73 -12.83
N PRO A 321 -19.36 -29.59 -13.98
CA PRO A 321 -18.68 -29.27 -15.23
C PRO A 321 -18.13 -27.85 -15.20
N ILE A 322 -16.97 -27.63 -15.81
CA ILE A 322 -16.45 -26.29 -16.13
C ILE A 322 -16.97 -25.93 -17.52
N VAL A 323 -17.68 -24.81 -17.63
CA VAL A 323 -18.13 -24.27 -18.91
C VAL A 323 -16.91 -23.76 -19.68
N VAL A 324 -16.79 -24.15 -20.95
CA VAL A 324 -15.70 -23.74 -21.82
C VAL A 324 -16.34 -23.19 -23.08
N ASP A 325 -16.52 -21.87 -23.11
CA ASP A 325 -17.12 -21.12 -24.22
C ASP A 325 -16.10 -20.21 -24.91
N ILE A 326 -14.88 -20.72 -25.04
CA ILE A 326 -13.80 -20.08 -25.78
C ILE A 326 -13.37 -20.99 -26.94
N PRO A 327 -13.14 -20.43 -28.14
CA PRO A 327 -12.66 -21.21 -29.28
C PRO A 327 -11.33 -21.92 -28.97
N ASP A 328 -10.42 -21.19 -28.33
CA ASP A 328 -9.05 -21.63 -28.03
C ASP A 328 -8.93 -22.17 -26.61
N SER A 329 -9.54 -23.34 -26.36
CA SER A 329 -9.50 -24.02 -25.05
C SER A 329 -8.30 -24.96 -24.83
N VAL A 330 -7.39 -25.00 -25.81
CA VAL A 330 -6.19 -25.83 -25.82
C VAL A 330 -5.02 -24.98 -26.29
N VAL A 331 -3.92 -25.01 -25.54
CA VAL A 331 -2.68 -24.33 -25.93
C VAL A 331 -1.66 -25.34 -26.42
N TYR A 332 -0.98 -24.99 -27.50
CA TYR A 332 0.02 -25.83 -28.15
C TYR A 332 1.37 -25.13 -28.09
N PHE A 333 2.40 -25.82 -27.59
CA PHE A 333 3.71 -25.23 -27.41
C PHE A 333 4.85 -26.22 -27.61
N ARG A 334 6.02 -25.67 -27.92
CA ARG A 334 7.29 -26.37 -28.03
C ARG A 334 8.25 -25.78 -27.02
N THR A 335 8.91 -26.62 -26.23
CA THR A 335 9.86 -26.17 -25.21
C THR A 335 11.28 -26.14 -25.75
N PHE A 336 12.09 -25.23 -25.22
CA PHE A 336 13.52 -25.13 -25.50
C PHE A 336 14.31 -24.97 -24.20
N ALA A 337 15.57 -25.38 -24.21
CA ALA A 337 16.49 -25.06 -23.12
C ALA A 337 16.54 -23.53 -22.88
N PRO A 338 16.53 -23.09 -21.61
CA PRO A 338 16.58 -21.67 -21.30
C PRO A 338 17.90 -21.06 -21.80
N SER A 339 17.80 -19.93 -22.50
CA SER A 339 18.95 -19.21 -23.07
C SER A 339 19.01 -17.73 -22.70
N LEU A 340 17.97 -17.21 -22.04
CA LEU A 340 17.95 -15.81 -21.60
C LEU A 340 19.01 -15.59 -20.52
N ALA A 341 19.89 -14.61 -20.73
CA ALA A 341 20.91 -14.20 -19.78
C ALA A 341 20.75 -12.71 -19.46
N VAL A 342 20.95 -12.35 -18.19
CA VAL A 342 20.97 -10.96 -17.69
C VAL A 342 22.32 -10.75 -17.00
N GLU A 343 23.10 -9.81 -17.50
CA GLU A 343 24.42 -9.44 -16.98
C GLU A 343 24.38 -8.00 -16.48
N THR A 344 24.52 -7.79 -15.16
CA THR A 344 24.38 -6.48 -14.51
C THR A 344 25.74 -5.80 -14.31
N GLU A 345 25.82 -4.52 -14.64
CA GLU A 345 26.94 -3.62 -14.36
C GLU A 345 26.40 -2.29 -13.79
N GLY A 346 26.42 -2.16 -12.46
CA GLY A 346 25.85 -1.01 -11.77
C GLY A 346 24.34 -0.88 -12.01
N ARG A 347 23.90 0.27 -12.54
CA ARG A 347 22.48 0.54 -12.85
C ARG A 347 22.04 0.02 -14.22
N HIS A 348 22.93 -0.63 -14.95
CA HIS A 348 22.69 -1.08 -16.31
C HIS A 348 22.81 -2.60 -16.40
N ALA A 349 21.99 -3.24 -17.23
CA ALA A 349 22.09 -4.67 -17.49
C ALA A 349 22.03 -4.94 -18.99
N LYS A 350 22.90 -5.84 -19.46
CA LYS A 350 22.81 -6.42 -20.80
C LYS A 350 21.96 -7.68 -20.74
N VAL A 351 21.05 -7.83 -21.71
CA VAL A 351 20.14 -8.98 -21.82
C VAL A 351 20.27 -9.59 -23.20
N SER A 352 20.47 -10.90 -23.26
CA SER A 352 20.64 -11.63 -24.52
C SER A 352 19.90 -12.97 -24.50
N GLY A 353 19.71 -13.55 -25.69
CA GLY A 353 19.09 -14.87 -25.85
C GLY A 353 17.61 -14.80 -26.23
N LYS A 354 16.85 -15.84 -25.92
CA LYS A 354 15.43 -15.91 -26.29
C LYS A 354 14.51 -15.50 -25.14
N TRP A 355 13.50 -14.68 -25.45
CA TRP A 355 12.56 -14.15 -24.46
C TRP A 355 11.89 -15.25 -23.63
N ASN A 356 11.93 -15.08 -22.30
CA ASN A 356 11.13 -15.80 -21.33
C ASN A 356 10.87 -14.86 -20.16
N SER A 357 9.62 -14.45 -19.95
CA SER A 357 9.26 -13.43 -18.96
C SER A 357 9.54 -13.89 -17.52
N ALA A 358 9.34 -15.17 -17.21
CA ALA A 358 9.58 -15.71 -15.87
C ALA A 358 11.07 -15.70 -15.51
N LEU A 359 11.94 -16.12 -16.45
CA LEU A 359 13.39 -16.07 -16.28
C LEU A 359 13.85 -14.62 -16.15
N PHE A 360 13.39 -13.73 -17.04
CA PHE A 360 13.70 -12.31 -16.98
C PHE A 360 13.38 -11.75 -15.58
N THR A 361 12.15 -11.94 -15.10
CA THR A 361 11.69 -11.44 -13.80
C THR A 361 12.54 -11.99 -12.65
N SER A 362 12.91 -13.27 -12.70
CA SER A 362 13.75 -13.87 -11.66
C SER A 362 15.20 -13.37 -11.67
N SER A 363 15.72 -12.99 -12.84
CA SER A 363 17.09 -12.48 -13.00
C SER A 363 17.18 -10.97 -12.81
N ALA A 364 16.12 -10.22 -13.11
CA ALA A 364 16.00 -8.79 -12.94
C ALA A 364 15.60 -8.42 -11.49
N ALA A 365 16.27 -9.01 -10.50
CA ALA A 365 15.90 -8.92 -9.08
C ALA A 365 16.55 -7.73 -8.34
N ASP A 366 17.48 -7.00 -8.97
CA ASP A 366 18.14 -5.83 -8.37
C ASP A 366 17.31 -4.56 -8.62
N ALA A 367 16.84 -3.93 -7.53
CA ALA A 367 16.02 -2.72 -7.58
C ALA A 367 16.81 -1.46 -7.99
N TYR A 368 18.14 -1.49 -8.00
CA TYR A 368 18.98 -0.37 -8.43
C TYR A 368 19.28 -0.38 -9.93
N VAL A 369 19.00 -1.49 -10.63
CA VAL A 369 19.14 -1.54 -12.10
C VAL A 369 17.98 -0.74 -12.73
N THR A 370 18.32 0.34 -13.44
CA THR A 370 17.34 1.23 -14.07
C THR A 370 17.17 0.95 -15.56
N THR A 371 18.10 0.23 -16.20
CA THR A 371 18.02 -0.04 -17.64
C THR A 371 18.45 -1.45 -18.01
N TYR A 372 17.71 -2.06 -18.93
CA TYR A 372 18.00 -3.34 -19.54
C TYR A 372 18.16 -3.17 -21.05
N ASP A 373 19.37 -3.38 -21.57
CA ASP A 373 19.61 -3.50 -23.01
C ASP A 373 19.17 -4.89 -23.48
N MET A 374 18.02 -4.94 -24.14
CA MET A 374 17.38 -6.14 -24.67
C MET A 374 17.47 -6.20 -26.20
N THR A 375 18.37 -5.44 -26.83
CA THR A 375 18.49 -5.41 -28.28
C THR A 375 18.93 -6.75 -28.88
N GLU A 376 19.62 -7.59 -28.10
CA GLU A 376 20.01 -8.96 -28.45
C GLU A 376 18.99 -10.04 -28.04
N VAL A 377 17.79 -9.64 -27.61
CA VAL A 377 16.70 -10.56 -27.23
C VAL A 377 15.73 -10.74 -28.39
N SER A 378 15.46 -12.00 -28.77
CA SER A 378 14.41 -12.33 -29.75
C SER A 378 13.11 -12.77 -29.06
N GLY A 379 11.97 -12.52 -29.72
CA GLY A 379 10.69 -13.08 -29.30
C GLY A 379 9.94 -12.33 -28.19
N VAL A 380 10.32 -11.10 -27.84
CA VAL A 380 9.62 -10.30 -26.81
C VAL A 380 8.16 -10.08 -27.22
N ASN A 381 7.22 -10.40 -26.32
CA ASN A 381 5.78 -10.34 -26.58
C ASN A 381 4.93 -10.05 -25.33
N SER A 382 5.57 -9.76 -24.20
CA SER A 382 4.93 -9.52 -22.91
C SER A 382 5.73 -8.48 -22.14
N GLN A 383 5.07 -7.74 -21.24
CA GLN A 383 5.72 -6.75 -20.39
C GLN A 383 6.93 -7.35 -19.65
N PRO A 384 8.15 -6.83 -19.85
CA PRO A 384 9.26 -7.12 -18.97
C PRO A 384 8.98 -6.57 -17.57
N VAL A 385 9.22 -7.37 -16.54
CA VAL A 385 9.02 -7.00 -15.14
C VAL A 385 10.36 -7.13 -14.43
N ALA A 386 10.89 -6.02 -13.92
CA ALA A 386 12.09 -5.96 -13.10
C ALA A 386 11.71 -5.59 -11.66
N ALA A 387 12.62 -5.79 -10.72
CA ALA A 387 12.45 -5.36 -9.33
C ALA A 387 12.32 -3.83 -9.21
N ASN A 388 12.99 -3.08 -10.09
CA ASN A 388 12.78 -1.65 -10.25
C ASN A 388 11.55 -1.38 -11.14
N PRO A 389 10.46 -0.77 -10.62
CA PRO A 389 9.27 -0.45 -11.42
C PRO A 389 9.54 0.62 -12.51
N ASN A 390 10.62 1.39 -12.37
CA ASN A 390 11.04 2.41 -13.33
C ASN A 390 12.01 1.88 -14.40
N ALA A 391 12.28 0.57 -14.42
CA ALA A 391 13.20 -0.02 -15.36
C ALA A 391 12.79 0.30 -16.81
N LEU A 392 13.79 0.73 -17.59
CA LEU A 392 13.67 1.01 -19.02
C LEU A 392 14.24 -0.16 -19.82
N PHE A 393 13.50 -0.60 -20.84
CA PHE A 393 13.85 -1.77 -21.63
C PHE A 393 14.16 -1.35 -23.07
N TYR A 394 15.44 -1.35 -23.43
CA TYR A 394 15.88 -0.98 -24.78
C TYR A 394 15.75 -2.20 -25.70
N ALA A 395 14.75 -2.20 -26.58
CA ALA A 395 14.43 -3.34 -27.43
C ALA A 395 14.75 -3.07 -28.91
N SER A 396 14.90 -4.15 -29.68
CA SER A 396 15.13 -4.09 -31.13
C SER A 396 13.85 -3.78 -31.93
N ALA A 397 12.68 -4.06 -31.36
CA ALA A 397 11.38 -3.81 -31.97
C ALA A 397 10.36 -3.41 -30.91
N ASN A 398 9.39 -2.59 -31.32
CA ASN A 398 8.32 -2.14 -30.43
C ASN A 398 7.24 -3.23 -30.31
N VAL A 399 6.60 -3.31 -29.14
CA VAL A 399 5.47 -4.21 -28.90
C VAL A 399 4.34 -3.37 -28.35
N ASP A 400 3.26 -3.27 -29.13
CA ASP A 400 2.12 -2.40 -28.80
C ASP A 400 1.55 -2.69 -27.41
N GLY A 401 1.32 -1.63 -26.64
CA GLY A 401 0.71 -1.71 -25.31
C GLY A 401 1.67 -2.01 -24.15
N LEU A 402 2.97 -2.25 -24.41
CA LEU A 402 3.96 -2.39 -23.34
C LEU A 402 4.44 -1.02 -22.85
N ALA A 403 4.71 -0.92 -21.54
CA ALA A 403 5.25 0.27 -20.91
C ALA A 403 6.78 0.21 -20.81
N ASN A 404 7.41 1.38 -20.81
CA ASN A 404 8.85 1.59 -20.59
C ASN A 404 9.76 0.88 -21.61
N ILE A 405 9.20 0.44 -22.75
CA ILE A 405 9.97 -0.06 -23.89
C ILE A 405 10.52 1.12 -24.68
N ILE A 406 11.82 1.13 -24.95
CA ILE A 406 12.49 2.14 -25.77
C ILE A 406 13.03 1.48 -27.04
N VAL A 407 12.61 2.00 -28.20
CA VAL A 407 13.09 1.56 -29.52
C VAL A 407 13.49 2.78 -30.32
N ASN A 408 14.77 2.85 -30.74
CA ASN A 408 15.32 4.01 -31.46
C ASN A 408 15.02 5.34 -30.77
N ASP A 409 15.27 5.42 -29.46
CA ASP A 409 15.03 6.61 -28.61
C ASP A 409 13.58 7.09 -28.56
N LYS A 410 12.62 6.16 -28.77
CA LYS A 410 11.19 6.42 -28.63
C LYS A 410 10.56 5.45 -27.65
N CYS A 411 9.71 5.96 -26.78
CA CYS A 411 8.88 5.21 -25.86
C CYS A 411 7.41 5.58 -26.08
N ASP A 412 6.54 4.61 -26.35
CA ASP A 412 5.13 4.92 -26.56
C ASP A 412 4.41 5.29 -25.25
N ASN A 413 4.73 4.57 -24.18
CA ASN A 413 4.11 4.75 -22.88
C ASN A 413 5.16 4.62 -21.76
N LEU A 414 5.61 5.76 -21.24
CA LEU A 414 6.53 5.85 -20.10
C LEU A 414 5.73 6.00 -18.81
N VAL A 415 6.06 5.20 -17.80
CA VAL A 415 5.53 5.28 -16.44
C VAL A 415 6.69 5.32 -15.45
N ILE A 416 6.71 6.33 -14.58
CA ILE A 416 7.72 6.55 -13.55
C ILE A 416 7.03 6.61 -12.19
N ASP A 417 7.46 5.78 -11.25
CA ASP A 417 7.16 5.82 -9.81
C ASP A 417 8.27 6.57 -9.06
N ALA A 418 7.93 7.70 -8.46
CA ALA A 418 8.88 8.56 -7.76
C ALA A 418 9.57 7.89 -6.54
N ASN A 419 9.09 6.75 -6.04
CA ASN A 419 9.76 6.01 -4.98
C ASN A 419 10.94 5.18 -5.47
N SER A 420 11.14 5.05 -6.79
CA SER A 420 12.13 4.17 -7.39
C SER A 420 13.14 4.93 -8.25
N GLU A 421 14.34 4.36 -8.40
CA GLU A 421 15.40 5.00 -9.18
C GLU A 421 15.06 5.04 -10.66
N PHE A 422 15.32 6.18 -11.30
CA PHE A 422 15.13 6.37 -12.73
C PHE A 422 16.40 6.98 -13.33
N LEU A 423 17.09 6.25 -14.19
CA LEU A 423 18.26 6.77 -14.90
C LEU A 423 18.31 6.14 -16.29
N PRO A 424 17.92 6.85 -17.35
CA PRO A 424 18.03 6.35 -18.71
C PRO A 424 19.49 6.39 -19.21
N LEU A 425 19.81 5.54 -20.20
CA LEU A 425 21.14 5.54 -20.85
C LEU A 425 21.41 6.82 -21.65
N ARG A 426 20.35 7.42 -22.19
CA ARG A 426 20.37 8.60 -23.05
C ARG A 426 18.99 9.24 -23.10
N PRO A 427 18.90 10.54 -23.46
CA PRO A 427 17.61 11.20 -23.67
C PRO A 427 16.80 10.47 -24.74
N PHE A 428 15.49 10.44 -24.57
CA PHE A 428 14.56 9.81 -25.51
C PHE A 428 13.24 10.57 -25.52
N ARG A 429 12.40 10.29 -26.51
CA ARG A 429 11.08 10.92 -26.65
C ARG A 429 9.97 9.96 -26.22
N ALA A 430 9.07 10.44 -25.37
CA ALA A 430 7.91 9.67 -24.89
C ALA A 430 6.62 10.19 -25.54
N ALA A 431 5.87 9.33 -26.21
CA ALA A 431 4.57 9.71 -26.79
C ALA A 431 3.53 9.98 -25.69
N ARG A 432 3.53 9.17 -24.63
CA ARG A 432 2.88 9.44 -23.36
C ARG A 432 3.88 9.22 -22.23
N ALA A 433 3.93 10.15 -21.29
CA ALA A 433 4.68 10.00 -20.04
C ALA A 433 3.76 10.21 -18.85
N GLU A 434 3.90 9.36 -17.84
CA GLU A 434 3.20 9.44 -16.57
C GLU A 434 4.20 9.41 -15.42
N PHE A 435 4.11 10.39 -14.53
CA PHE A 435 4.90 10.47 -13.30
C PHE A 435 3.97 10.29 -12.11
N CYS A 436 4.10 9.16 -11.43
CA CYS A 436 3.39 8.80 -10.22
C CYS A 436 4.16 9.31 -9.00
N PHE A 437 3.52 10.18 -8.22
CA PHE A 437 4.10 10.71 -6.99
C PHE A 437 4.15 9.64 -5.89
N PRO A 438 5.02 9.81 -4.87
CA PRO A 438 4.94 9.02 -3.65
C PRO A 438 3.56 9.18 -3.01
N ALA A 439 3.13 8.23 -2.17
CA ALA A 439 1.91 8.41 -1.40
C ALA A 439 2.02 9.69 -0.54
N PHE A 440 1.15 10.67 -0.79
CA PHE A 440 1.13 11.93 -0.06
C PHE A 440 -0.29 12.23 0.43
N GLU A 441 -0.39 12.89 1.59
CA GLU A 441 -1.68 13.35 2.09
C GLU A 441 -2.21 14.49 1.19
N PRO A 442 -3.45 14.40 0.70
CA PRO A 442 -4.10 15.53 0.05
C PRO A 442 -4.09 16.78 0.94
N ALA A 443 -4.16 17.95 0.33
CA ALA A 443 -4.05 19.26 0.98
C ALA A 443 -2.69 19.58 1.64
N LYS A 444 -1.69 18.68 1.59
CA LYS A 444 -0.32 18.95 2.08
C LYS A 444 0.65 19.30 0.97
N TRP A 445 1.49 20.28 1.24
CA TRP A 445 2.57 20.70 0.37
C TRP A 445 3.69 19.68 0.30
N ASN A 446 4.11 19.39 -0.92
CA ASN A 446 5.22 18.53 -1.28
C ASN A 446 6.16 19.29 -2.22
N VAL A 447 7.38 18.76 -2.43
CA VAL A 447 8.34 19.29 -3.38
C VAL A 447 8.94 18.15 -4.19
N SER A 448 9.06 18.35 -5.50
CA SER A 448 9.71 17.39 -6.40
C SER A 448 10.22 18.10 -7.66
N PHE A 449 10.64 17.33 -8.64
CA PHE A 449 11.00 17.78 -9.99
C PHE A 449 10.67 16.64 -10.97
N LEU A 450 10.57 16.95 -12.27
CA LEU A 450 10.24 15.96 -13.30
C LEU A 450 11.38 15.82 -14.31
N PRO A 451 11.61 14.62 -14.88
CA PRO A 451 12.59 14.43 -15.96
C PRO A 451 12.07 14.89 -17.34
N PHE A 452 10.83 15.36 -17.42
CA PHE A 452 10.16 15.85 -18.63
C PHE A 452 9.20 17.01 -18.29
N PRO A 453 8.83 17.86 -19.25
CA PRO A 453 7.85 18.91 -18.98
C PRO A 453 6.42 18.35 -18.84
N ALA A 454 5.61 18.92 -17.94
CA ALA A 454 4.21 18.51 -17.74
C ALA A 454 3.29 19.68 -17.40
N SER A 455 2.03 19.61 -17.82
CA SER A 455 1.00 20.59 -17.42
C SER A 455 0.37 20.22 -16.08
N ILE A 456 -0.06 21.24 -15.33
CA ILE A 456 -0.75 21.02 -14.05
C ILE A 456 -2.21 20.65 -14.29
N PRO A 457 -2.68 19.47 -13.81
CA PRO A 457 -4.08 19.08 -13.94
C PRO A 457 -4.98 19.89 -12.98
N GLN A 458 -6.26 19.96 -13.35
CA GLN A 458 -7.28 20.54 -12.47
C GLN A 458 -7.39 19.74 -11.17
N GLY A 459 -7.44 20.45 -10.04
CA GLY A 459 -7.44 19.91 -8.69
C GLY A 459 -6.05 19.87 -8.05
N MET A 460 -5.01 20.26 -8.78
CA MET A 460 -3.65 20.44 -8.25
C MET A 460 -3.21 21.89 -8.40
N GLN A 461 -2.41 22.35 -7.45
CA GLN A 461 -1.63 23.58 -7.56
C GLN A 461 -0.15 23.22 -7.58
N ALA A 462 0.62 23.93 -8.40
CA ALA A 462 2.07 23.90 -8.37
C ALA A 462 2.65 25.31 -8.42
N ARG A 463 3.85 25.46 -7.86
CA ARG A 463 4.64 26.70 -7.94
C ARG A 463 6.11 26.37 -8.16
N LEU A 464 6.75 27.11 -9.05
CA LEU A 464 8.19 27.03 -9.29
C LEU A 464 8.93 27.80 -8.20
N ILE A 465 10.03 27.26 -7.72
CA ILE A 465 10.86 27.94 -6.71
C ILE A 465 11.79 28.91 -7.44
N SER A 466 11.63 30.22 -7.21
CA SER A 466 12.38 31.27 -7.91
C SER A 466 13.45 31.95 -7.04
N GLU A 467 13.34 31.90 -5.71
CA GLU A 467 14.36 32.43 -4.81
C GLU A 467 14.37 31.71 -3.44
N ILE A 468 15.52 31.64 -2.78
CA ILE A 468 15.66 31.11 -1.42
C ILE A 468 16.05 32.25 -0.47
N LYS A 469 15.11 32.70 0.39
CA LYS A 469 15.40 33.68 1.44
C LYS A 469 15.87 32.98 2.71
N THR A 470 16.39 33.77 3.66
CA THR A 470 16.87 33.26 4.96
C THR A 470 15.83 32.50 5.77
N THR A 471 14.53 32.80 5.61
CA THR A 471 13.46 32.20 6.44
C THR A 471 12.30 31.60 5.65
N TYR A 472 12.22 31.80 4.33
CA TYR A 472 11.17 31.25 3.46
C TYR A 472 11.66 31.15 2.00
N LEU A 473 10.99 30.38 1.13
CA LEU A 473 11.23 30.42 -0.32
C LEU A 473 10.28 31.41 -1.00
N VAL A 474 10.71 31.95 -2.13
CA VAL A 474 9.85 32.71 -3.05
C VAL A 474 9.45 31.78 -4.17
N GLU A 475 8.15 31.65 -4.40
CA GLU A 475 7.60 30.77 -5.41
C GLU A 475 6.68 31.52 -6.38
N GLU A 476 6.63 31.05 -7.62
CA GLU A 476 5.81 31.59 -8.70
C GLU A 476 4.80 30.55 -9.14
N GLN A 477 3.53 30.95 -9.28
CA GLN A 477 2.46 30.05 -9.72
C GLN A 477 2.78 29.46 -11.09
N ALA A 478 2.59 28.15 -11.24
CA ALA A 478 2.88 27.45 -12.48
C ALA A 478 1.61 26.77 -13.04
N THR A 479 1.42 26.89 -14.35
CA THR A 479 0.47 26.07 -15.12
C THR A 479 1.19 24.93 -15.86
N GLU A 480 2.51 25.02 -15.98
CA GLU A 480 3.41 24.04 -16.57
C GLU A 480 4.67 23.92 -15.72
N ILE A 481 5.20 22.71 -15.63
CA ILE A 481 6.46 22.38 -14.96
C ILE A 481 7.48 22.09 -16.06
N PRO A 482 8.56 22.87 -16.18
CA PRO A 482 9.66 22.51 -17.05
C PRO A 482 10.41 21.27 -16.55
N ALA A 483 11.04 20.52 -17.46
CA ALA A 483 11.92 19.42 -17.06
C ALA A 483 13.06 19.92 -16.15
N LEU A 484 13.48 19.07 -15.23
CA LEU A 484 14.61 19.29 -14.31
C LEU A 484 14.53 20.63 -13.55
N THR A 485 13.31 21.03 -13.19
CA THR A 485 13.06 22.26 -12.42
C THR A 485 12.34 21.90 -11.12
N PRO A 486 12.84 22.34 -9.95
CA PRO A 486 12.21 22.05 -8.68
C PRO A 486 10.92 22.87 -8.53
N PHE A 487 9.86 22.23 -8.06
CA PHE A 487 8.56 22.84 -7.84
C PHE A 487 7.90 22.29 -6.58
N CYS A 488 7.14 23.13 -5.90
CA CYS A 488 6.26 22.70 -4.84
C CYS A 488 4.85 22.46 -5.38
N TYR A 489 4.14 21.48 -4.82
CA TYR A 489 2.80 21.13 -5.26
C TYR A 489 1.96 20.59 -4.10
N PHE A 490 0.64 20.64 -4.29
CA PHE A 490 -0.31 19.91 -3.46
C PHE A 490 -1.63 19.71 -4.21
N SER A 491 -2.36 18.67 -3.84
CA SER A 491 -3.62 18.29 -4.47
C SER A 491 -4.80 18.53 -3.55
N ALA A 492 -5.90 19.04 -4.09
CA ALA A 492 -7.22 19.09 -3.46
C ALA A 492 -8.09 17.87 -3.82
N ARG A 493 -7.54 16.90 -4.55
CA ARG A 493 -8.22 15.67 -4.99
C ARG A 493 -7.58 14.43 -4.37
N PRO A 494 -8.35 13.57 -3.68
CA PRO A 494 -7.82 12.36 -3.04
C PRO A 494 -7.10 11.39 -3.98
N ASN A 495 -7.56 11.28 -5.23
CA ASN A 495 -7.08 10.29 -6.20
C ASN A 495 -6.15 10.86 -7.27
N LEU A 496 -5.69 12.11 -7.11
CA LEU A 496 -4.80 12.74 -8.08
C LEU A 496 -3.35 12.53 -7.63
N SER A 497 -2.78 11.40 -8.04
CA SER A 497 -1.45 10.93 -7.62
C SER A 497 -0.42 10.89 -8.77
N SER A 498 -0.77 11.39 -9.96
CA SER A 498 0.17 11.43 -11.09
C SER A 498 0.04 12.69 -11.95
N LEU A 499 1.11 12.99 -12.68
CA LEU A 499 1.13 13.97 -13.78
C LEU A 499 1.31 13.23 -15.10
N THR A 500 0.62 13.68 -16.14
CA THR A 500 0.75 13.12 -17.48
C THR A 500 1.20 14.18 -18.48
N ALA A 501 2.00 13.75 -19.44
CA ALA A 501 2.47 14.56 -20.55
C ALA A 501 2.37 13.77 -21.87
N THR A 502 2.26 14.48 -22.98
CA THR A 502 2.15 13.89 -24.32
C THR A 502 3.25 14.47 -25.20
N ASP A 503 3.92 13.59 -25.93
CA ASP A 503 4.96 13.92 -26.91
C ASP A 503 6.09 14.80 -26.35
N VAL A 504 6.76 14.30 -25.32
CA VAL A 504 7.78 15.04 -24.55
C VAL A 504 9.16 14.41 -24.67
N ASP A 505 10.18 15.25 -24.61
CA ASP A 505 11.57 14.81 -24.46
C ASP A 505 11.85 14.53 -22.98
N VAL A 506 12.49 13.40 -22.71
CA VAL A 506 12.83 12.91 -21.37
C VAL A 506 14.33 13.05 -21.17
N ALA A 507 14.72 13.78 -20.13
CA ALA A 507 16.11 14.03 -19.80
C ALA A 507 16.81 12.79 -19.24
N ALA A 508 18.12 12.71 -19.43
CA ALA A 508 18.97 11.66 -18.89
C ALA A 508 19.78 12.06 -17.66
N ASP A 509 19.75 13.34 -17.29
CA ASP A 509 20.46 13.83 -16.12
C ASP A 509 19.84 13.24 -14.85
N SER A 510 20.67 12.58 -14.05
CA SER A 510 20.23 11.92 -12.81
C SER A 510 20.61 12.66 -11.54
N VAL A 511 21.56 13.58 -11.61
CA VAL A 511 21.95 14.45 -10.50
C VAL A 511 22.11 15.85 -11.07
N VAL A 512 21.31 16.77 -10.56
CA VAL A 512 21.29 18.15 -11.03
C VAL A 512 21.59 19.06 -9.85
N LEU A 513 22.55 19.94 -10.03
CA LEU A 513 22.75 21.12 -9.20
C LEU A 513 22.07 22.29 -9.89
N TYR A 514 21.03 22.82 -9.27
CA TYR A 514 20.25 23.92 -9.83
C TYR A 514 20.88 25.26 -9.41
N GLU A 515 21.88 25.68 -10.18
CA GLU A 515 22.77 26.82 -9.89
C GLU A 515 22.10 28.19 -10.07
N SER A 516 20.89 28.24 -10.63
CA SER A 516 20.15 29.51 -10.80
C SER A 516 19.58 30.08 -9.49
N LEU A 517 19.59 29.29 -8.41
CA LEU A 517 19.19 29.71 -7.07
C LEU A 517 20.40 29.90 -6.16
N THR A 518 20.30 30.78 -5.17
CA THR A 518 21.34 30.95 -4.15
C THR A 518 20.70 30.98 -2.75
N PRO A 519 21.03 30.04 -1.84
CA PRO A 519 21.85 28.85 -2.07
C PRO A 519 21.30 27.93 -3.16
N ASN A 520 22.15 27.07 -3.72
CA ASN A 520 21.75 26.14 -4.77
C ASN A 520 20.81 25.07 -4.21
N MET A 521 19.91 24.56 -5.05
CA MET A 521 19.20 23.31 -4.78
C MET A 521 19.89 22.16 -5.50
N SER A 522 19.90 20.97 -4.91
CA SER A 522 20.36 19.76 -5.57
C SER A 522 19.29 18.69 -5.51
N PHE A 523 19.15 17.93 -6.58
CA PHE A 523 18.16 16.86 -6.68
C PHE A 523 18.63 15.78 -7.63
N ALA A 524 18.06 14.58 -7.48
CA ALA A 524 18.46 13.43 -8.24
C ALA A 524 17.29 12.50 -8.53
N THR A 525 17.30 11.85 -9.70
CA THR A 525 16.30 10.83 -10.07
C THR A 525 16.66 9.45 -9.50
N VAL A 526 17.78 9.37 -8.80
CA VAL A 526 18.31 8.18 -8.11
C VAL A 526 18.48 8.47 -6.62
N GLY A 527 18.52 7.43 -5.80
CA GLY A 527 18.83 7.57 -4.38
C GLY A 527 20.28 8.03 -4.19
N ARG A 528 20.52 8.83 -3.15
CA ARG A 528 21.88 9.29 -2.80
C ARG A 528 22.01 9.57 -1.31
N THR A 529 23.25 9.53 -0.84
CA THR A 529 23.61 9.98 0.51
C THR A 529 24.06 11.44 0.46
N LEU A 530 23.61 12.27 1.40
CA LEU A 530 24.09 13.66 1.53
C LEU A 530 25.59 13.70 1.84
N GLU A 531 26.39 14.35 1.00
CA GLU A 531 27.84 14.54 1.23
C GLU A 531 28.12 15.58 2.32
N GLN A 532 27.20 16.52 2.53
CA GLN A 532 27.30 17.61 3.49
C GLN A 532 25.93 17.89 4.13
N LYS A 533 25.89 18.84 5.06
CA LYS A 533 24.61 19.31 5.62
C LYS A 533 23.77 19.96 4.52
N ALA A 534 22.52 19.58 4.44
CA ALA A 534 21.54 20.17 3.54
C ALA A 534 20.18 20.25 4.23
N LEU A 535 19.28 21.08 3.70
CA LEU A 535 17.90 21.11 4.15
C LEU A 535 17.06 20.20 3.26
N LEU A 536 16.21 19.38 3.88
CA LEU A 536 15.21 18.55 3.20
C LEU A 536 13.81 18.96 3.65
N LEU A 537 12.81 18.74 2.80
CA LEU A 537 11.43 19.01 3.15
C LEU A 537 11.02 18.14 4.36
N GLY A 538 10.37 18.78 5.33
CA GLY A 538 9.76 18.16 6.50
C GLY A 538 8.69 19.07 7.08
N GLU A 539 8.22 18.75 8.27
CA GLU A 539 7.14 19.48 8.94
C GLU A 539 7.62 20.06 10.28
N LYS A 540 7.26 21.33 10.55
CA LYS A 540 7.48 21.99 11.83
C LYS A 540 6.25 22.79 12.20
N SER A 541 5.66 22.50 13.35
CA SER A 541 4.42 23.15 13.82
C SER A 541 3.27 23.08 12.80
N SER A 542 3.10 21.91 12.16
CA SER A 542 2.09 21.67 11.13
C SER A 542 2.21 22.57 9.91
N GLN A 543 3.43 22.96 9.58
CA GLN A 543 3.77 23.74 8.40
C GLN A 543 4.95 23.12 7.65
N PRO A 544 5.00 23.23 6.32
CA PRO A 544 6.10 22.71 5.52
C PRO A 544 7.34 23.58 5.69
N PHE A 545 8.43 22.92 6.07
CA PHE A 545 9.75 23.54 6.25
C PHE A 545 10.82 22.67 5.59
N TYR A 546 11.81 23.34 5.02
CA TYR A 546 13.11 22.76 4.77
C TYR A 546 13.92 22.72 6.08
N LEU A 547 14.18 21.52 6.61
CA LEU A 547 14.80 21.25 7.89
C LEU A 547 16.21 20.67 7.73
N LEU A 548 17.10 21.02 8.66
CA LEU A 548 18.51 20.65 8.61
C LEU A 548 18.72 19.15 8.81
N ASN A 549 19.41 18.54 7.85
CA ASN A 549 19.87 17.16 7.89
C ASN A 549 21.41 17.11 7.84
N ASN A 550 21.99 16.03 8.37
CA ASN A 550 23.43 15.87 8.46
C ASN A 550 24.00 15.21 7.20
N ALA A 551 25.31 15.35 6.99
CA ALA A 551 26.04 14.50 6.06
C ALA A 551 25.84 13.03 6.46
N GLY A 552 25.70 12.14 5.47
CA GLY A 552 25.38 10.73 5.68
C GLY A 552 23.89 10.41 5.69
N THR A 553 22.99 11.40 5.62
CA THR A 553 21.54 11.13 5.51
C THR A 553 21.21 10.60 4.12
N GLU A 554 20.50 9.47 4.05
CA GLU A 554 19.94 8.92 2.82
C GLU A 554 18.79 9.79 2.30
N VAL A 555 18.80 10.03 0.99
CA VAL A 555 17.81 10.84 0.28
C VAL A 555 17.20 10.00 -0.81
N ALA A 556 15.88 9.85 -0.76
CA ALA A 556 15.11 9.12 -1.75
C ALA A 556 15.25 9.76 -3.16
N PRO A 557 15.09 8.97 -4.24
CA PRO A 557 14.99 9.53 -5.59
C PRO A 557 13.88 10.59 -5.66
N PHE A 558 14.00 11.52 -6.61
CA PHE A 558 13.07 12.63 -6.86
C PHE A 558 12.89 13.62 -5.70
N SER A 559 13.73 13.53 -4.66
CA SER A 559 13.77 14.48 -3.55
C SER A 559 14.64 15.70 -3.88
N VAL A 560 14.21 16.86 -3.39
CA VAL A 560 14.91 18.14 -3.59
C VAL A 560 15.53 18.61 -2.29
N ALA A 561 16.84 18.86 -2.29
CA ALA A 561 17.60 19.37 -1.16
C ALA A 561 18.04 20.83 -1.41
N ILE A 562 18.14 21.63 -0.35
CA ILE A 562 18.76 22.96 -0.38
C ILE A 562 20.15 22.85 0.25
N GLU A 563 21.20 23.20 -0.49
CA GLU A 563 22.58 23.16 -0.01
C GLU A 563 22.81 24.29 1.00
N SER A 564 22.88 24.01 2.31
CA SER A 564 23.10 25.06 3.31
C SER A 564 23.74 24.56 4.59
N THR A 565 24.65 25.37 5.14
CA THR A 565 25.39 25.10 6.37
C THR A 565 24.92 25.92 7.59
N SER A 566 23.92 26.80 7.48
CA SER A 566 23.71 27.88 8.48
C SER A 566 22.30 28.09 9.06
N SER A 567 21.21 27.52 8.51
CA SER A 567 19.85 27.73 9.06
C SER A 567 19.44 26.64 10.07
N ALA A 568 19.87 26.79 11.34
CA ALA A 568 19.51 25.86 12.42
C ALA A 568 17.99 25.78 12.69
N ASN A 569 17.22 26.80 12.27
CA ASN A 569 15.77 26.87 12.50
C ASN A 569 14.92 26.36 11.32
N GLY A 570 15.55 26.03 10.19
CA GLY A 570 14.88 25.67 8.93
C GLY A 570 14.40 26.88 8.11
N ILE A 571 13.93 26.62 6.89
CA ILE A 571 13.38 27.60 5.94
C ILE A 571 11.94 27.21 5.63
N ARG A 572 10.96 28.12 5.78
CA ARG A 572 9.57 27.83 5.40
C ARG A 572 9.47 27.58 3.89
N LEU A 573 8.53 26.75 3.46
CA LEU A 573 8.24 26.63 2.04
C LEU A 573 7.84 28.00 1.47
N TYR A 574 6.82 28.63 2.05
CA TYR A 574 6.25 29.90 1.55
C TYR A 574 6.41 31.08 2.52
N GLY A 575 6.38 32.29 1.95
CA GLY A 575 6.48 33.56 2.69
C GLY A 575 5.18 34.01 3.37
N ASN A 576 4.01 33.78 2.77
CA ASN A 576 2.72 34.26 3.29
C ASN A 576 1.94 33.15 4.01
N ILE A 577 2.34 32.90 5.26
CA ILE A 577 1.81 31.82 6.10
C ILE A 577 0.27 31.81 6.17
N THR A 578 -0.35 32.98 6.29
CA THR A 578 -1.81 33.06 6.47
C THR A 578 -2.56 32.73 5.19
N TYR A 579 -2.06 33.22 4.06
CA TYR A 579 -2.64 32.95 2.75
C TYR A 579 -2.58 31.46 2.42
N ASP A 580 -1.40 30.86 2.51
CA ASP A 580 -1.19 29.46 2.16
C ASP A 580 -1.92 28.51 3.10
N ARG A 581 -1.94 28.81 4.40
CA ARG A 581 -2.74 28.04 5.37
C ARG A 581 -4.23 28.03 4.99
N ASN A 582 -4.77 29.17 4.57
CA ASN A 582 -6.19 29.25 4.23
C ASN A 582 -6.49 28.53 2.90
N TYR A 583 -5.54 28.48 1.96
CA TYR A 583 -5.63 27.63 0.77
C TYR A 583 -5.53 26.14 1.09
N THR A 584 -4.69 25.74 2.03
CA THR A 584 -4.67 24.36 2.56
C THR A 584 -6.02 23.98 3.17
N ILE A 585 -6.66 24.88 3.93
CA ILE A 585 -8.02 24.65 4.47
C ILE A 585 -9.07 24.51 3.34
N LEU A 586 -8.96 25.30 2.27
CA LEU A 586 -9.83 25.16 1.09
C LEU A 586 -9.62 23.81 0.39
N ALA A 587 -8.37 23.39 0.19
CA ALA A 587 -8.06 22.09 -0.38
C ALA A 587 -8.58 20.94 0.49
N ASP A 588 -8.42 21.02 1.81
CA ASP A 588 -8.95 20.04 2.77
C ASP A 588 -10.49 19.95 2.71
N SER A 589 -11.16 21.10 2.56
CA SER A 589 -12.61 21.16 2.34
C SER A 589 -13.02 20.51 1.01
N LEU A 590 -12.23 20.68 -0.05
CA LEU A 590 -12.45 20.01 -1.35
C LEU A 590 -12.23 18.49 -1.26
N VAL A 591 -11.19 18.05 -0.58
CA VAL A 591 -10.90 16.62 -0.29
C VAL A 591 -12.07 15.99 0.45
N SER A 592 -12.60 16.69 1.46
CA SER A 592 -13.78 16.27 2.20
C SER A 592 -15.02 16.20 1.31
N ALA A 593 -15.23 17.20 0.44
CA ALA A 593 -16.36 17.22 -0.48
C ALA A 593 -16.32 16.08 -1.49
N TYR A 594 -15.16 15.78 -2.08
CA TYR A 594 -14.97 14.64 -2.99
C TYR A 594 -15.19 13.30 -2.28
N THR A 595 -14.73 13.17 -1.04
CA THR A 595 -14.99 11.97 -0.21
C THR A 595 -16.48 11.78 0.04
N VAL A 596 -17.19 12.84 0.42
CA VAL A 596 -18.65 12.82 0.62
C VAL A 596 -19.38 12.50 -0.68
N LEU A 597 -18.97 13.10 -1.81
CA LEU A 597 -19.57 12.83 -3.12
C LEU A 597 -19.44 11.34 -3.47
N ALA A 598 -18.24 10.77 -3.36
CA ALA A 598 -17.99 9.36 -3.68
C ALA A 598 -18.80 8.38 -2.80
N ALA A 599 -19.08 8.75 -1.55
CA ALA A 599 -19.84 7.92 -0.62
C ALA A 599 -21.38 7.99 -0.82
N ASN A 600 -21.88 8.92 -1.65
CA ASN A 600 -23.32 9.23 -1.75
C ASN A 600 -23.82 9.25 -3.21
N THR A 601 -23.44 8.26 -4.01
CA THR A 601 -23.76 8.20 -5.46
C THR A 601 -25.25 8.17 -5.77
N ASP A 602 -26.08 7.69 -4.85
CA ASP A 602 -27.54 7.54 -5.03
C ASP A 602 -28.34 8.77 -4.53
N ASN A 603 -27.66 9.82 -4.05
CA ASN A 603 -28.34 11.01 -3.53
C ASN A 603 -28.99 11.81 -4.67
N PRO A 604 -30.27 12.22 -4.57
CA PRO A 604 -30.95 13.02 -5.61
C PRO A 604 -30.24 14.32 -5.99
N ALA A 605 -29.51 14.93 -5.05
CA ALA A 605 -28.75 16.16 -5.26
C ALA A 605 -27.29 15.91 -5.70
N TYR A 606 -26.90 14.67 -6.03
CA TYR A 606 -25.52 14.29 -6.37
C TYR A 606 -24.91 15.18 -7.46
N GLN A 607 -25.64 15.41 -8.56
CA GLN A 607 -25.11 16.19 -9.68
C GLN A 607 -24.91 17.66 -9.30
N GLN A 608 -25.83 18.25 -8.54
CA GLN A 608 -25.72 19.62 -8.08
C GLN A 608 -24.53 19.82 -7.13
N PHE A 609 -24.30 18.85 -6.26
CA PHE A 609 -23.14 18.85 -5.37
C PHE A 609 -21.84 18.66 -6.15
N ALA A 610 -21.80 17.75 -7.12
CA ALA A 610 -20.67 17.55 -8.02
C ALA A 610 -20.32 18.83 -8.80
N ASP A 611 -21.32 19.54 -9.31
CA ASP A 611 -21.13 20.81 -10.05
C ASP A 611 -20.57 21.91 -9.13
N SER A 612 -21.05 21.96 -7.88
CA SER A 612 -20.54 22.88 -6.85
C SER A 612 -19.06 22.59 -6.57
N ILE A 613 -18.71 21.33 -6.31
CA ILE A 613 -17.32 20.90 -6.10
C ILE A 613 -16.46 21.30 -7.30
N ALA A 614 -16.91 21.02 -8.53
CA ALA A 614 -16.17 21.34 -9.75
C ALA A 614 -15.87 22.84 -9.90
N ALA A 615 -16.78 23.72 -9.46
CA ALA A 615 -16.57 25.16 -9.46
C ALA A 615 -15.51 25.62 -8.45
N TYR A 616 -15.53 25.07 -7.23
CA TYR A 616 -14.51 25.36 -6.21
C TYR A 616 -13.15 24.77 -6.58
N ASP A 617 -13.12 23.58 -7.17
CA ASP A 617 -11.93 22.89 -7.65
C ASP A 617 -11.26 23.67 -8.80
N LEU A 618 -12.05 24.23 -9.72
CA LEU A 618 -11.53 25.15 -10.74
C LEU A 618 -10.99 26.43 -10.11
N ALA A 619 -11.73 27.07 -9.21
CA ALA A 619 -11.31 28.30 -8.53
C ALA A 619 -10.01 28.10 -7.72
N PHE A 620 -9.88 26.95 -7.07
CA PHE A 620 -8.66 26.50 -6.42
C PHE A 620 -7.52 26.38 -7.44
N SER A 621 -7.70 25.59 -8.51
CA SER A 621 -6.66 25.33 -9.51
C SER A 621 -6.14 26.60 -10.19
N THR A 622 -6.98 27.62 -10.34
CA THR A 622 -6.62 28.88 -11.01
C THR A 622 -6.24 30.00 -10.05
N TYR A 623 -5.97 29.71 -8.77
CA TYR A 623 -5.62 30.71 -7.75
C TYR A 623 -6.60 31.89 -7.66
N LYS A 624 -7.90 31.63 -7.81
CA LYS A 624 -8.92 32.66 -7.94
C LYS A 624 -9.01 33.59 -6.73
N TYR A 625 -8.76 33.08 -5.53
CA TYR A 625 -8.88 33.84 -4.29
C TYR A 625 -7.53 34.50 -3.98
N GLU A 626 -7.38 35.79 -4.27
CA GLU A 626 -6.08 36.47 -4.20
C GLU A 626 -5.68 36.83 -2.75
N THR A 627 -6.63 36.82 -1.82
CA THR A 627 -6.39 37.14 -0.41
C THR A 627 -6.69 35.95 0.52
N ALA A 628 -6.04 35.96 1.69
CA ALA A 628 -6.25 34.93 2.69
C ALA A 628 -7.70 34.89 3.20
N THR A 629 -8.36 36.05 3.28
CA THR A 629 -9.75 36.16 3.71
C THR A 629 -10.71 35.54 2.70
N GLU A 630 -10.48 35.75 1.40
CA GLU A 630 -11.30 35.15 0.33
C GLU A 630 -11.16 33.62 0.30
N ALA A 631 -9.93 33.11 0.41
CA ALA A 631 -9.69 31.66 0.46
C ALA A 631 -10.39 31.00 1.65
N LEU A 632 -10.33 31.63 2.83
CA LEU A 632 -11.04 31.15 4.02
C LEU A 632 -12.56 31.24 3.88
N ALA A 633 -13.08 32.33 3.28
CA ALA A 633 -14.50 32.47 3.03
C ALA A 633 -15.01 31.38 2.07
N ALA A 634 -14.24 31.07 1.02
CA ALA A 634 -14.53 29.99 0.08
C ALA A 634 -14.55 28.62 0.76
N ALA A 635 -13.55 28.33 1.60
CA ALA A 635 -13.53 27.07 2.36
C ALA A 635 -14.75 26.92 3.27
N LYS A 636 -15.12 27.98 4.00
CA LYS A 636 -16.32 28.00 4.86
C LYS A 636 -17.60 27.80 4.04
N ALA A 637 -17.71 28.46 2.89
CA ALA A 637 -18.88 28.33 2.02
C ALA A 637 -19.02 26.90 1.48
N LEU A 638 -17.91 26.27 1.07
CA LEU A 638 -17.90 24.86 0.68
C LEU A 638 -18.30 23.94 1.85
N GLY A 639 -17.81 24.20 3.06
CA GLY A 639 -18.23 23.47 4.26
C GLY A 639 -19.74 23.53 4.52
N VAL A 640 -20.37 24.68 4.28
CA VAL A 640 -21.84 24.82 4.37
C VAL A 640 -22.54 23.98 3.30
N ILE A 641 -22.04 23.98 2.06
CA ILE A 641 -22.59 23.16 0.96
C ILE A 641 -22.50 21.67 1.30
N ILE A 642 -21.37 21.21 1.84
CA ILE A 642 -21.20 19.81 2.28
C ILE A 642 -22.26 19.46 3.35
N ALA A 643 -22.43 20.32 4.36
CA ALA A 643 -23.41 20.09 5.43
C ALA A 643 -24.86 20.04 4.91
N GLN A 644 -25.21 20.95 3.99
CA GLN A 644 -26.53 20.97 3.35
C GLN A 644 -26.79 19.72 2.51
N PHE A 645 -25.79 19.26 1.75
CA PHE A 645 -25.89 18.03 0.96
C PHE A 645 -26.14 16.80 1.84
N LEU A 646 -25.38 16.67 2.94
CA LEU A 646 -25.54 15.58 3.91
C LEU A 646 -26.89 15.62 4.65
N ALA A 647 -27.43 16.82 4.88
CA ALA A 647 -28.75 17.00 5.50
C ALA A 647 -29.92 16.79 4.53
N GLY A 648 -29.67 16.67 3.22
CA GLY A 648 -30.72 16.65 2.19
C GLY A 648 -31.41 18.01 1.99
N GLU A 649 -30.74 19.09 2.39
CA GLU A 649 -31.24 20.48 2.37
C GLU A 649 -30.58 21.33 1.28
N LEU A 650 -29.80 20.72 0.38
CA LEU A 650 -29.17 21.45 -0.72
C LEU A 650 -30.26 21.97 -1.67
N ALA A 651 -30.59 23.26 -1.55
CA ALA A 651 -31.70 23.87 -2.26
C ALA A 651 -31.48 23.90 -3.78
N ASP A 652 -32.54 23.73 -4.58
CA ASP A 652 -32.51 23.79 -6.06
C ASP A 652 -31.90 25.09 -6.63
N ASP A 653 -31.90 26.17 -5.84
CA ASP A 653 -31.53 27.53 -6.27
C ASP A 653 -30.29 28.08 -5.56
N THR A 654 -29.43 27.24 -4.97
CA THR A 654 -28.05 27.64 -4.60
C THR A 654 -27.18 27.78 -5.85
N ALA A 655 -27.68 28.53 -6.84
CA ALA A 655 -26.86 29.19 -7.84
C ALA A 655 -25.94 30.17 -7.10
N ILE A 656 -24.72 29.71 -6.82
CA ILE A 656 -23.49 30.49 -6.56
C ILE A 656 -23.75 31.98 -6.32
N SER A 657 -24.27 32.34 -5.14
CA SER A 657 -24.45 33.73 -4.73
C SER A 657 -23.11 34.25 -4.20
N GLY A 658 -22.26 34.67 -5.13
CA GLY A 658 -20.93 35.18 -4.84
C GLY A 658 -20.06 35.26 -6.10
N THR A 659 -20.41 36.15 -7.03
CA THR A 659 -19.47 36.70 -8.04
C THR A 659 -18.68 35.69 -8.90
N VAL A 660 -19.23 34.51 -9.21
CA VAL A 660 -18.58 33.54 -10.14
C VAL A 660 -19.24 33.48 -11.52
N ALA A 661 -20.50 33.90 -11.65
CA ALA A 661 -21.21 33.85 -12.93
C ALA A 661 -20.73 34.88 -13.97
N GLY A 662 -20.04 35.95 -13.54
CA GLY A 662 -19.52 36.98 -14.44
C GLY A 662 -18.28 36.55 -15.24
N ALA A 663 -17.41 35.70 -14.68
CA ALA A 663 -16.13 35.34 -15.29
C ALA A 663 -16.19 34.06 -16.16
N LEU A 664 -17.22 33.21 -15.99
CA LEU A 664 -17.42 32.02 -16.83
C LEU A 664 -17.90 32.33 -18.25
N ALA A 665 -18.14 33.62 -18.57
CA ALA A 665 -18.54 34.08 -19.89
C ALA A 665 -17.38 34.57 -20.77
N ASP A 666 -16.20 34.87 -20.21
CA ASP A 666 -15.09 35.58 -20.90
C ASP A 666 -13.82 34.74 -21.10
N GLY A 667 -13.92 33.41 -21.13
CA GLY A 667 -12.80 32.56 -21.55
C GLY A 667 -12.46 32.75 -23.03
N THR A 668 -11.19 32.54 -23.41
CA THR A 668 -10.75 32.62 -24.83
C THR A 668 -11.59 31.71 -25.71
N VAL A 669 -12.15 32.25 -26.80
CA VAL A 669 -12.99 31.47 -27.73
C VAL A 669 -12.13 30.45 -28.47
N ARG A 670 -12.45 29.16 -28.33
CA ARG A 670 -11.81 28.05 -29.06
C ARG A 670 -12.82 27.39 -29.99
N TYR A 671 -12.36 27.00 -31.17
CA TYR A 671 -13.17 26.35 -32.19
C TYR A 671 -12.77 24.88 -32.28
N TYR A 672 -13.76 24.01 -32.49
CA TYR A 672 -13.55 22.58 -32.69
C TYR A 672 -14.42 22.10 -33.85
N SER A 673 -13.97 21.08 -34.56
CA SER A 673 -14.83 20.33 -35.48
C SER A 673 -15.80 19.43 -34.71
N ILE A 674 -16.78 18.86 -35.42
CA ILE A 674 -17.86 18.06 -34.79
C ILE A 674 -17.35 16.75 -34.18
N ASP A 675 -16.19 16.26 -34.64
CA ASP A 675 -15.43 15.12 -34.13
C ASP A 675 -14.46 15.50 -32.99
N GLY A 676 -14.45 16.77 -32.57
CA GLY A 676 -13.68 17.23 -31.40
C GLY A 676 -12.25 17.70 -31.67
N THR A 677 -11.80 17.76 -32.93
CA THR A 677 -10.46 18.28 -33.27
C THR A 677 -10.40 19.81 -33.07
N PRO A 678 -9.35 20.36 -32.43
CA PRO A 678 -9.16 21.81 -32.31
C PRO A 678 -8.97 22.51 -33.66
N LEU A 679 -9.53 23.70 -33.82
CA LEU A 679 -9.40 24.54 -35.01
C LEU A 679 -8.84 25.92 -34.62
N ALA A 680 -7.87 26.41 -35.39
CA ALA A 680 -7.28 27.74 -35.18
C ALA A 680 -8.25 28.90 -35.48
N ALA A 681 -9.23 28.68 -36.37
CA ALA A 681 -10.27 29.63 -36.75
C ALA A 681 -11.55 28.88 -37.19
N PRO A 682 -12.73 29.55 -37.24
CA PRO A 682 -13.95 28.96 -37.77
C PRO A 682 -13.78 28.53 -39.23
N ARG A 683 -14.23 27.32 -39.60
CA ARG A 683 -14.28 26.85 -40.99
C ARG A 683 -15.72 26.60 -41.43
N ARG A 684 -15.99 26.70 -42.74
CA ARG A 684 -17.33 26.47 -43.32
C ARG A 684 -17.91 25.14 -42.87
N GLY A 685 -19.13 25.16 -42.35
CA GLY A 685 -19.80 23.97 -41.80
C GLY A 685 -20.26 24.15 -40.36
N LEU A 686 -20.72 23.06 -39.75
CA LEU A 686 -21.11 23.03 -38.33
C LEU A 686 -19.85 22.83 -37.47
N ILE A 687 -19.58 23.78 -36.58
CA ILE A 687 -18.45 23.73 -35.66
C ILE A 687 -18.92 23.89 -34.22
N ILE A 688 -18.11 23.45 -33.28
CA ILE A 688 -18.33 23.58 -31.85
C ILE A 688 -17.49 24.77 -31.35
N VAL A 689 -18.13 25.71 -30.68
CA VAL A 689 -17.48 26.88 -30.09
C VAL A 689 -17.48 26.72 -28.58
N ARG A 690 -16.30 26.78 -27.98
CA ARG A 690 -16.11 26.73 -26.53
C ARG A 690 -15.60 28.08 -26.04
N GLN A 691 -16.29 28.65 -25.06
CA GLN A 691 -15.93 29.91 -24.42
C GLN A 691 -16.08 29.73 -22.91
N GLY A 692 -14.96 29.53 -22.21
CA GLY A 692 -14.98 29.02 -20.84
C GLY A 692 -15.72 27.67 -20.76
N ASN A 693 -16.80 27.63 -19.96
CA ASN A 693 -17.65 26.45 -19.78
C ASN A 693 -18.85 26.39 -20.74
N LYS A 694 -19.06 27.41 -21.59
CA LYS A 694 -20.14 27.41 -22.58
C LYS A 694 -19.70 26.69 -23.85
N VAL A 695 -20.47 25.69 -24.25
CA VAL A 695 -20.33 24.99 -25.53
C VAL A 695 -21.54 25.29 -26.40
N ARG A 696 -21.33 25.82 -27.61
CA ARG A 696 -22.41 26.09 -28.57
C ARG A 696 -22.05 25.57 -29.96
N LYS A 697 -23.04 25.04 -30.67
CA LYS A 697 -22.91 24.69 -32.08
C LYS A 697 -23.11 25.96 -32.92
N MET A 698 -22.14 26.28 -33.76
CA MET A 698 -22.19 27.43 -34.66
C MET A 698 -22.12 26.92 -36.10
N MET A 699 -23.05 27.36 -36.94
CA MET A 699 -23.01 27.08 -38.38
C MET A 699 -22.35 28.26 -39.09
N VAL A 700 -21.15 28.05 -39.64
CA VAL A 700 -20.43 29.08 -40.39
C VAL A 700 -20.88 29.01 -41.85
N ARG A 701 -21.61 30.05 -42.31
CA ARG A 701 -22.11 30.17 -43.69
C ARG A 701 -21.36 31.31 -44.40
N ASN A 702 -20.61 30.92 -45.43
CA ASN A 702 -19.73 31.71 -46.31
C ASN A 702 -18.48 32.26 -45.64
#